data_AF-A0A6P6SLE3-F1
#
_entry.id   AF-A0A6P6SLE3-F1
#
_cell.length_a   1.000
_cell.length_b   1.000
_cell.length_c   1.000
_cell.angle_alpha   90.00
_cell.angle_beta   90.00
_cell.angle_gamma   90.00
#
_symmetry.space_group_name_H-M   'P 1'
#
loop_
_entity.id
_entity.type
_entity.pdbx_description
1 polymer ?
#
loop_
_entity_poly.entity_id
_entity_poly.type
_entity_poly.pdbx_seq_one_letter_code
_entity_poly.pdbx_strand_id
1 'polypeptide(L)'
;MEELKHFSHEQHLLILEKGERDETVQKSICYGCGAPVLSEPTYSCKECSIFLHRRCAELPEKLSDHPMHPQHRLTLLEKPPNKEGICDCKGCGQSWRNFTYHCNTCNFNLDISCAKLPKEISHAMHPQHRLTLLEKPPNKHGICDCEGCGQSWRNFTYHCNTCNFNLDVSCAKLPEKISHAMHPQHHLTLLEKPPNKEGICDCEGCGQSWRNFTYHCNTCNFNLDVSCAKLPEKISHAMHPQHHLTLLEKPPNKEGICDCEGCGQSWRNFTYHCNTCNFNLDISCATEDRKLNHPSHAHTLKFVPKPVTFECHACWERKEDVSYLCTSSSCPYWIHKRCASSPTIKKRWDHDHPLSLAYCLSDDYIAYEFSCDVCDQMIKPNDWNYYCGPCRHFVHLTCINARVGLLHQMRGLPTKWGQRRTIMLPRDNYYEEVAREWIARELGALRGLIREPICGHPVVHLDVREDATARGKEITCEACTEPIVSTCYKRVTSNHFLHDACVMQQTALYHPPNPSCNVPSGKPKVELTSPASTCGFFKCDACNLDSNGYSFNCEGCSLRLDVKCGNLPKEVFHGSHRQHWLISAREYPVPNQKRCKGCGDFVTCLYFKCSRNYCSFVLGYDCALLPKRVKHRWDKHPLVLSFPPFFEQPDKFYCEVCEEEIHPRHWQYRCSECDQSFHPRCIPQASSSRNIKFGITTDVGAHPHALKLVPEGEYRSACSSCKASLYGRRAFKCTATCKFYLCHDCVAERSADTSTH
;
A
#
# COMPACT_ATOMS: atom_id res chain seq x y z
N MET A 1 -1.10 -70.34 11.98
CA MET A 1 -1.96 -69.24 11.51
C MET A 1 -1.92 -68.23 12.64
N GLU A 2 -1.35 -67.05 12.42
CA GLU A 2 -1.31 -66.00 13.46
C GLU A 2 -2.64 -65.25 13.42
N GLU A 3 -3.35 -65.23 14.55
CA GLU A 3 -4.66 -64.57 14.70
C GLU A 3 -4.52 -63.40 15.67
N LEU A 4 -5.09 -62.25 15.32
CA LEU A 4 -4.99 -61.01 16.08
C LEU A 4 -6.37 -60.42 16.34
N LYS A 5 -6.72 -60.23 17.61
CA LYS A 5 -7.82 -59.35 18.01
C LYS A 5 -7.28 -57.91 18.03
N HIS A 6 -7.81 -57.05 17.16
CA HIS A 6 -7.27 -55.71 16.96
C HIS A 6 -8.26 -54.64 17.41
N PHE A 7 -7.79 -53.56 18.06
CA PHE A 7 -8.66 -52.51 18.65
C PHE A 7 -9.58 -51.83 17.62
N SER A 8 -9.14 -51.73 16.36
CA SER A 8 -9.95 -51.15 15.27
C SER A 8 -10.96 -52.12 14.66
N HIS A 9 -10.91 -53.40 15.03
CA HIS A 9 -11.77 -54.44 14.47
C HIS A 9 -11.96 -55.55 15.50
N GLU A 10 -12.71 -55.26 16.56
CA GLU A 10 -12.87 -56.19 17.68
C GLU A 10 -13.84 -57.34 17.40
N GLN A 11 -14.71 -57.19 16.39
CA GLN A 11 -15.78 -58.13 16.06
C GLN A 11 -15.28 -59.42 15.40
N HIS A 12 -14.18 -59.35 14.63
CA HIS A 12 -13.59 -60.50 13.95
C HIS A 12 -12.08 -60.56 14.18
N LEU A 13 -11.51 -61.76 14.15
CA LEU A 13 -10.07 -61.96 14.23
C LEU A 13 -9.42 -61.66 12.88
N LEU A 14 -8.32 -60.91 12.92
CA LEU A 14 -7.48 -60.72 11.74
C LEU A 14 -6.50 -61.88 11.62
N ILE A 15 -6.38 -62.44 10.42
CA ILE A 15 -5.52 -63.59 10.14
C ILE A 15 -4.33 -63.11 9.31
N LEU A 16 -3.11 -63.48 9.72
CA LEU A 16 -1.91 -63.19 8.94
C LEU A 16 -1.79 -64.13 7.72
N GLU A 17 -1.93 -63.56 6.53
CA GLU A 17 -1.69 -64.25 5.27
C GLU A 17 -0.23 -64.07 4.82
N LYS A 18 0.45 -65.17 4.46
CA LYS A 18 1.79 -65.14 3.88
C LYS A 18 1.67 -64.81 2.38
N GLY A 19 2.44 -63.83 1.92
CA GLY A 19 2.29 -63.07 0.67
C GLY A 19 2.36 -63.80 -0.68
N GLU A 20 1.63 -64.89 -0.90
CA GLU A 20 1.37 -65.44 -2.24
C GLU A 20 0.01 -64.93 -2.73
N ARG A 21 -0.01 -63.74 -3.34
CA ARG A 21 -1.18 -63.24 -4.07
C ARG A 21 -0.83 -63.09 -5.55
N ASP A 22 -1.70 -63.65 -6.38
CA ASP A 22 -1.64 -63.62 -7.83
C ASP A 22 -1.61 -62.16 -8.35
N GLU A 23 -0.75 -61.85 -9.32
CA GLU A 23 -0.48 -60.48 -9.84
C GLU A 23 -1.71 -59.81 -10.48
N THR A 24 -2.81 -60.54 -10.60
CA THR A 24 -4.07 -60.12 -11.22
C THR A 24 -5.13 -59.62 -10.21
N VAL A 25 -4.86 -59.64 -8.90
CA VAL A 25 -5.85 -59.27 -7.86
C VAL A 25 -5.73 -57.78 -7.45
N GLN A 26 -6.87 -57.08 -7.48
CA GLN A 26 -7.12 -55.71 -7.01
C GLN A 26 -6.17 -55.25 -5.86
N LYS A 27 -5.41 -54.16 -6.09
CA LYS A 27 -4.55 -53.52 -5.07
C LYS A 27 -5.35 -53.20 -3.80
N SER A 28 -5.25 -54.03 -2.78
CA SER A 28 -5.91 -53.83 -1.48
C SER A 28 -5.18 -52.74 -0.70
N ILE A 29 -5.91 -51.85 -0.03
CA ILE A 29 -5.36 -50.71 0.73
C ILE A 29 -5.33 -51.05 2.22
N CYS A 30 -4.23 -50.71 2.90
CA CYS A 30 -4.11 -50.88 4.34
C CYS A 30 -5.02 -49.88 5.08
N TYR A 31 -5.92 -50.38 5.91
CA TYR A 31 -6.88 -49.57 6.68
C TYR A 31 -6.20 -48.62 7.70
N GLY A 32 -5.00 -48.98 8.16
CA GLY A 32 -4.25 -48.18 9.14
C GLY A 32 -3.51 -47.00 8.53
N CYS A 33 -2.69 -47.23 7.50
CA CYS A 33 -1.85 -46.18 6.90
C CYS A 33 -2.41 -45.61 5.58
N GLY A 34 -3.40 -46.26 4.96
CA GLY A 34 -3.94 -45.86 3.66
C GLY A 34 -3.06 -46.16 2.45
N ALA A 35 -1.94 -46.87 2.64
CA ALA A 35 -1.04 -47.26 1.55
C ALA A 35 -1.42 -48.63 0.94
N PRO A 36 -1.09 -48.89 -0.34
CA PRO A 36 -1.30 -50.19 -0.95
C PRO A 36 -0.55 -51.32 -0.24
N VAL A 37 -1.15 -52.51 -0.25
CA VAL A 37 -0.55 -53.74 0.24
C VAL A 37 0.04 -54.49 -0.96
N LEU A 38 1.36 -54.42 -1.12
CA LEU A 38 2.09 -55.01 -2.25
C LEU A 38 2.94 -56.18 -1.74
N SER A 39 2.35 -57.37 -1.72
CA SER A 39 2.98 -58.68 -1.38
C SER A 39 3.61 -58.87 0.02
N GLU A 40 3.56 -57.90 0.93
CA GLU A 40 3.98 -58.10 2.33
C GLU A 40 2.99 -59.00 3.12
N PRO A 41 3.44 -59.69 4.20
CA PRO A 41 2.54 -60.38 5.12
C PRO A 41 1.50 -59.41 5.69
N THR A 42 0.22 -59.72 5.51
CA THR A 42 -0.87 -58.84 5.94
C THR A 42 -1.92 -59.54 6.75
N TYR A 43 -2.40 -58.80 7.74
CA TYR A 43 -3.57 -59.16 8.50
C TYR A 43 -4.82 -58.84 7.67
N SER A 44 -5.61 -59.85 7.34
CA SER A 44 -6.88 -59.73 6.64
C SER A 44 -8.01 -60.22 7.54
N CYS A 45 -9.20 -59.65 7.39
CA CYS A 45 -10.41 -60.27 7.91
C CYS A 45 -11.07 -61.08 6.77
N LYS A 46 -11.52 -62.31 7.06
CA LYS A 46 -12.25 -63.11 6.06
C LYS A 46 -13.70 -62.65 5.89
N GLU A 47 -14.26 -62.04 6.91
CA GLU A 47 -15.66 -61.60 6.96
C GLU A 47 -15.81 -60.12 6.58
N CYS A 48 -14.74 -59.33 6.70
CA CYS A 48 -14.71 -57.90 6.38
C CYS A 48 -13.56 -57.62 5.40
N SER A 49 -13.76 -56.75 4.41
CA SER A 49 -12.72 -56.35 3.45
C SER A 49 -11.65 -55.42 4.05
N ILE A 50 -11.15 -55.74 5.26
CA ILE A 50 -10.15 -55.00 6.02
C ILE A 50 -8.79 -55.68 5.84
N PHE A 51 -7.79 -54.88 5.46
CA PHE A 51 -6.41 -55.30 5.34
C PHE A 51 -5.51 -54.37 6.16
N LEU A 52 -4.56 -54.92 6.91
CA LEU A 52 -3.54 -54.17 7.63
C LEU A 52 -2.15 -54.75 7.31
N HIS A 53 -1.18 -53.87 7.04
CA HIS A 53 0.22 -54.29 7.10
C HIS A 53 0.52 -54.78 8.52
N ARG A 54 1.39 -55.80 8.64
CA ARG A 54 1.88 -56.25 9.95
C ARG A 54 2.35 -55.10 10.84
N ARG A 55 3.16 -54.19 10.29
CA ARG A 55 3.67 -52.98 10.96
C ARG A 55 2.61 -51.96 11.38
N CYS A 56 1.41 -52.02 10.81
CA CYS A 56 0.29 -51.15 11.14
C CYS A 56 -0.61 -51.79 12.21
N ALA A 57 -0.74 -53.12 12.19
CA ALA A 57 -1.48 -53.88 13.20
C ALA A 57 -0.72 -53.95 14.54
N GLU A 58 0.61 -53.92 14.50
CA GLU A 58 1.50 -53.99 15.68
C GLU A 58 1.90 -52.60 16.22
N LEU A 59 1.16 -51.54 15.88
CA LEU A 59 1.45 -50.19 16.39
C LEU A 59 1.17 -50.09 17.90
N PRO A 60 1.99 -49.35 18.67
CA PRO A 60 1.73 -49.16 20.09
C PRO A 60 0.47 -48.31 20.29
N GLU A 61 -0.47 -48.80 21.11
CA GLU A 61 -1.71 -48.05 21.41
C GLU A 61 -1.45 -46.71 22.11
N LYS A 62 -0.32 -46.59 22.83
CA LYS A 62 0.07 -45.38 23.57
C LYS A 62 1.54 -45.05 23.30
N LEU A 63 1.80 -43.82 22.86
CA LEU A 63 3.13 -43.28 22.61
C LEU A 63 3.44 -42.19 23.65
N SER A 64 4.42 -42.39 24.53
CA SER A 64 4.77 -41.46 25.60
C SER A 64 5.82 -40.41 25.23
N ASP A 65 6.74 -40.76 24.33
CA ASP A 65 8.03 -40.04 24.21
C ASP A 65 8.23 -39.43 22.81
N HIS A 66 7.16 -38.92 22.20
CA HIS A 66 7.28 -38.28 20.90
C HIS A 66 8.14 -36.99 21.03
N PRO A 67 9.18 -36.78 20.19
CA PRO A 67 10.12 -35.66 20.35
C PRO A 67 9.44 -34.28 20.44
N MET A 68 8.37 -34.08 19.66
CA MET A 68 7.62 -32.82 19.58
C MET A 68 6.40 -32.76 20.50
N HIS A 69 6.16 -33.81 21.31
CA HIS A 69 5.07 -33.82 22.28
C HIS A 69 5.43 -34.69 23.50
N PRO A 70 6.50 -34.36 24.25
CA PRO A 70 6.97 -35.18 25.36
C PRO A 70 6.11 -35.04 26.63
N GLN A 71 5.25 -34.00 26.71
CA GLN A 71 4.51 -33.66 27.93
C GLN A 71 3.30 -34.58 28.19
N HIS A 72 2.67 -35.10 27.14
CA HIS A 72 1.56 -36.05 27.30
C HIS A 72 1.65 -37.20 26.30
N ARG A 73 1.06 -38.33 26.69
CA ARG A 73 0.99 -39.55 25.91
C ARG A 73 -0.03 -39.39 24.79
N LEU A 74 0.31 -39.83 23.58
CA LEU A 74 -0.59 -39.92 22.44
C LEU A 74 -1.25 -41.29 22.41
N THR A 75 -2.57 -41.33 22.23
CA THR A 75 -3.35 -42.57 22.10
C THR A 75 -3.65 -42.82 20.64
N LEU A 76 -3.45 -44.04 20.17
CA LEU A 76 -3.81 -44.47 18.82
C LEU A 76 -5.33 -44.67 18.73
N LEU A 77 -5.97 -43.99 17.79
CA LEU A 77 -7.38 -44.08 17.48
C LEU A 77 -7.56 -44.66 16.08
N GLU A 78 -8.63 -45.42 15.85
CA GLU A 78 -8.96 -45.94 14.51
C GLU A 78 -9.16 -44.79 13.51
N LYS A 79 -9.80 -43.71 13.96
CA LYS A 79 -10.10 -42.52 13.15
C LYS A 79 -9.87 -41.26 13.99
N PRO A 80 -9.66 -40.11 13.33
CA PRO A 80 -9.62 -38.83 14.00
C PRO A 80 -10.88 -38.57 14.86
N PRO A 81 -10.76 -37.90 16.03
CA PRO A 81 -11.88 -37.68 16.94
C PRO A 81 -12.90 -36.64 16.43
N ASN A 82 -12.60 -35.94 15.32
CA ASN A 82 -13.49 -34.95 14.72
C ASN A 82 -14.77 -35.63 14.19
N LYS A 83 -15.92 -34.92 14.25
CA LYS A 83 -17.22 -35.44 13.79
C LYS A 83 -17.24 -35.92 12.33
N GLU A 84 -16.34 -35.39 11.49
CA GLU A 84 -16.20 -35.79 10.08
C GLU A 84 -15.21 -36.95 9.84
N GLY A 85 -14.49 -37.41 10.87
CA GLY A 85 -13.46 -38.44 10.74
C GLY A 85 -12.22 -38.02 9.95
N ILE A 86 -11.93 -36.70 9.89
CA ILE A 86 -10.78 -36.11 9.19
C ILE A 86 -10.07 -35.16 10.14
N CYS A 87 -8.73 -35.20 10.18
CA CYS A 87 -7.94 -34.17 10.85
C CYS A 87 -6.66 -33.85 10.06
N ASP A 88 -6.04 -32.72 10.38
CA ASP A 88 -4.73 -32.35 9.84
C ASP A 88 -3.63 -32.83 10.79
N CYS A 89 -2.62 -33.49 10.23
CA CYS A 89 -1.45 -33.91 11.00
C CYS A 89 -0.60 -32.70 11.37
N LYS A 90 -0.27 -32.53 12.67
CA LYS A 90 0.59 -31.43 13.13
C LYS A 90 2.02 -31.50 12.59
N GLY A 91 2.49 -32.68 12.21
CA GLY A 91 3.83 -32.87 11.65
C GLY A 91 3.91 -32.49 10.16
N CYS A 92 3.14 -33.18 9.32
CA CYS A 92 3.18 -33.01 7.87
C CYS A 92 2.12 -32.04 7.33
N GLY A 93 1.22 -31.49 8.14
CA GLY A 93 0.15 -30.61 7.69
C GLY A 93 -0.91 -31.24 6.77
N GLN A 94 -0.79 -32.52 6.41
CA GLN A 94 -1.72 -33.20 5.50
C GLN A 94 -3.00 -33.59 6.23
N SER A 95 -4.13 -33.44 5.53
CA SER A 95 -5.42 -33.96 5.98
C SER A 95 -5.50 -35.47 5.76
N TRP A 96 -6.00 -36.21 6.75
CA TRP A 96 -6.03 -37.67 6.69
C TRP A 96 -7.17 -38.25 7.56
N ARG A 97 -7.51 -39.52 7.31
CA ARG A 97 -8.73 -40.18 7.83
C ARG A 97 -8.52 -41.53 8.51
N ASN A 98 -7.26 -41.97 8.61
CA ASN A 98 -6.90 -43.30 9.09
C ASN A 98 -6.40 -43.25 10.54
N PHE A 99 -5.65 -44.27 10.98
CA PHE A 99 -5.25 -44.48 12.37
C PHE A 99 -4.44 -43.33 12.98
N THR A 100 -5.03 -42.57 13.92
CA THR A 100 -4.53 -41.30 14.47
C THR A 100 -3.93 -41.39 15.86
N TYR A 101 -2.69 -40.91 16.03
CA TYR A 101 -2.15 -40.64 17.37
C TYR A 101 -2.68 -39.29 17.86
N HIS A 102 -3.51 -39.34 18.91
CA HIS A 102 -4.22 -38.18 19.44
C HIS A 102 -3.88 -37.92 20.91
N CYS A 103 -3.66 -36.64 21.25
CA CYS A 103 -3.65 -36.14 22.62
C CYS A 103 -4.98 -35.47 22.95
N ASN A 104 -5.74 -36.04 23.87
CA ASN A 104 -7.00 -35.44 24.36
C ASN A 104 -6.79 -34.06 24.99
N THR A 105 -5.69 -33.88 25.74
CA THR A 105 -5.42 -32.64 26.50
C THR A 105 -5.05 -31.47 25.60
N CYS A 106 -4.22 -31.70 24.59
CA CYS A 106 -3.66 -30.64 23.73
C CYS A 106 -4.35 -30.53 22.36
N ASN A 107 -5.31 -31.41 22.06
CA ASN A 107 -5.88 -31.59 20.73
C ASN A 107 -4.80 -31.71 19.64
N PHE A 108 -3.81 -32.56 19.91
CA PHE A 108 -2.63 -32.76 19.07
C PHE A 108 -2.77 -34.07 18.31
N ASN A 109 -2.70 -34.01 16.97
CA ASN A 109 -2.95 -35.14 16.09
C ASN A 109 -1.72 -35.40 15.19
N LEU A 110 -1.26 -36.65 15.14
CA LEU A 110 -0.17 -37.08 14.26
C LEU A 110 -0.56 -38.31 13.46
N ASP A 111 -0.16 -38.30 12.18
CA ASP A 111 -0.18 -39.50 11.36
C ASP A 111 0.85 -40.54 11.81
N ILE A 112 0.62 -41.82 11.49
CA ILE A 112 1.52 -42.92 11.88
C ILE A 112 2.96 -42.66 11.41
N SER A 113 3.13 -42.04 10.24
CA SER A 113 4.44 -41.74 9.68
C SER A 113 5.13 -40.57 10.39
N CYS A 114 4.35 -39.60 10.91
CA CYS A 114 4.84 -38.47 11.71
C CYS A 114 5.10 -38.88 13.16
N ALA A 115 4.34 -39.82 13.71
CA ALA A 115 4.54 -40.36 15.05
C ALA A 115 5.85 -41.15 15.19
N LYS A 116 6.41 -41.64 14.08
CA LYS A 116 7.69 -42.38 14.02
C LYS A 116 8.89 -41.49 13.66
N LEU A 117 8.74 -40.17 13.64
CA LEU A 117 9.85 -39.28 13.27
C LEU A 117 10.95 -39.32 14.34
N PRO A 118 12.20 -39.60 13.95
CA PRO A 118 13.32 -39.48 14.85
C PRO A 118 13.59 -38.01 15.19
N LYS A 119 14.14 -37.76 16.39
CA LYS A 119 14.54 -36.40 16.80
C LYS A 119 15.65 -35.83 15.91
N GLU A 120 16.52 -36.69 15.39
CA GLU A 120 17.63 -36.30 14.52
C GLU A 120 17.78 -37.27 13.35
N ILE A 121 18.19 -36.75 12.19
CA ILE A 121 18.50 -37.54 10.99
C ILE A 121 19.83 -37.11 10.37
N SER A 122 20.48 -38.05 9.69
CA SER A 122 21.47 -37.78 8.64
C SER A 122 20.77 -37.82 7.29
N HIS A 123 20.92 -36.78 6.48
CA HIS A 123 20.25 -36.68 5.18
C HIS A 123 21.27 -36.76 4.04
N ALA A 124 20.97 -37.51 2.98
CA ALA A 124 21.89 -37.76 1.87
C ALA A 124 22.37 -36.46 1.18
N MET A 125 21.46 -35.50 1.03
CA MET A 125 21.75 -34.18 0.43
C MET A 125 22.34 -33.17 1.42
N HIS A 126 22.54 -33.58 2.68
CA HIS A 126 23.23 -32.79 3.68
C HIS A 126 24.04 -33.70 4.62
N PRO A 127 25.07 -34.39 4.10
CA PRO A 127 25.78 -35.44 4.84
C PRO A 127 26.74 -34.89 5.91
N GLN A 128 27.13 -33.62 5.79
CA GLN A 128 28.11 -32.96 6.66
C GLN A 128 27.60 -32.77 8.09
N HIS A 129 26.29 -32.56 8.27
CA HIS A 129 25.68 -32.30 9.58
C HIS A 129 24.38 -33.06 9.77
N ARG A 130 24.03 -33.30 11.04
CA ARG A 130 22.75 -33.89 11.43
C ARG A 130 21.68 -32.81 11.49
N LEU A 131 20.48 -33.15 11.04
CA LEU A 131 19.32 -32.27 11.12
C LEU A 131 18.50 -32.63 12.36
N THR A 132 18.11 -31.62 13.14
CA THR A 132 17.27 -31.77 14.34
C THR A 132 15.83 -31.41 14.01
N LEU A 133 14.89 -32.24 14.45
CA LEU A 133 13.46 -31.98 14.32
C LEU A 133 13.03 -30.86 15.27
N LEU A 134 12.41 -29.82 14.71
CA LEU A 134 11.80 -28.70 15.42
C LEU A 134 10.28 -28.68 15.18
N GLU A 135 9.53 -28.20 16.17
CA GLU A 135 8.06 -28.09 16.09
C GLU A 135 7.65 -27.05 15.03
N LYS A 136 8.46 -25.99 14.90
CA LYS A 136 8.28 -24.90 13.94
C LYS A 136 9.64 -24.41 13.42
N PRO A 137 9.65 -23.75 12.25
CA PRO A 137 10.86 -23.10 11.74
C PRO A 137 11.45 -22.07 12.72
N PRO A 138 12.78 -21.91 12.78
CA PRO A 138 13.46 -20.98 13.71
C PRO A 138 13.28 -19.48 13.37
N ASN A 139 12.72 -19.15 12.21
CA ASN A 139 12.52 -17.75 11.78
C ASN A 139 11.51 -17.00 12.65
N LYS A 140 11.70 -15.68 12.84
CA LYS A 140 10.83 -14.80 13.65
C LYS A 140 9.34 -14.83 13.27
N HIS A 141 9.01 -15.23 12.05
CA HIS A 141 7.64 -15.33 11.53
C HIS A 141 7.07 -16.76 11.54
N GLY A 142 7.84 -17.76 11.99
CA GLY A 142 7.42 -19.17 12.03
C GLY A 142 7.21 -19.83 10.65
N ILE A 143 7.81 -19.26 9.59
CA ILE A 143 7.76 -19.76 8.21
C ILE A 143 9.18 -19.85 7.66
N CYS A 144 9.53 -20.95 7.00
CA CYS A 144 10.77 -21.11 6.24
C CYS A 144 10.52 -21.80 4.90
N ASP A 145 11.37 -21.53 3.92
CA ASP A 145 11.38 -22.27 2.67
C ASP A 145 12.16 -23.57 2.86
N CYS A 146 11.63 -24.67 2.32
CA CYS A 146 12.30 -25.95 2.33
C CYS A 146 13.39 -25.98 1.25
N GLU A 147 14.63 -26.28 1.61
CA GLU A 147 15.76 -26.39 0.68
C GLU A 147 15.55 -27.50 -0.37
N GLY A 148 14.70 -28.50 -0.06
CA GLY A 148 14.38 -29.59 -0.97
C GLY A 148 13.34 -29.21 -2.04
N CYS A 149 12.16 -28.76 -1.61
CA CYS A 149 11.03 -28.48 -2.51
C CYS A 149 10.82 -27.00 -2.82
N GLY A 150 11.58 -26.08 -2.21
CA GLY A 150 11.41 -24.63 -2.37
C GLY A 150 10.10 -24.04 -1.84
N GLN A 151 9.22 -24.85 -1.26
CA GLN A 151 7.93 -24.38 -0.75
C GLN A 151 8.09 -23.81 0.66
N SER A 152 7.35 -22.75 0.94
CA SER A 152 7.23 -22.20 2.29
C SER A 152 6.42 -23.13 3.20
N TRP A 153 6.93 -23.40 4.39
CA TRP A 153 6.37 -24.35 5.35
C TRP A 153 6.34 -23.77 6.77
N ARG A 154 5.42 -24.27 7.60
CA ARG A 154 5.17 -23.77 8.97
C ARG A 154 5.00 -24.86 10.04
N ASN A 155 5.07 -26.13 9.67
CA ASN A 155 4.91 -27.26 10.59
C ASN A 155 6.28 -27.83 10.98
N PHE A 156 6.35 -29.12 11.35
CA PHE A 156 7.62 -29.74 11.75
C PHE A 156 8.69 -29.57 10.69
N THR A 157 9.88 -29.20 11.13
CA THR A 157 11.01 -28.83 10.27
C THR A 157 12.26 -29.51 10.76
N TYR A 158 13.01 -30.15 9.86
CA TYR A 158 14.35 -30.64 10.15
C TYR A 158 15.36 -29.51 9.88
N HIS A 159 15.98 -29.02 10.94
CA HIS A 159 16.89 -27.88 10.92
C HIS A 159 18.32 -28.31 11.23
N CYS A 160 19.28 -27.81 10.44
CA CYS A 160 20.70 -27.90 10.73
C CYS A 160 21.09 -26.82 11.75
N ASN A 161 21.62 -27.17 12.92
CA ASN A 161 22.01 -26.15 13.91
C ASN A 161 23.33 -25.42 13.56
N THR A 162 24.11 -25.95 12.63
CA THR A 162 25.41 -25.39 12.22
C THR A 162 25.32 -24.54 10.95
N CYS A 163 24.30 -24.76 10.14
CA CYS A 163 24.10 -24.19 8.83
C CYS A 163 22.62 -23.88 8.66
N ASN A 164 22.22 -22.79 8.01
CA ASN A 164 20.79 -22.44 7.90
C ASN A 164 20.03 -23.32 6.87
N PHE A 165 20.16 -24.63 6.97
CA PHE A 165 19.59 -25.64 6.08
C PHE A 165 18.33 -26.24 6.71
N ASN A 166 17.20 -26.15 6.00
CA ASN A 166 15.89 -26.50 6.52
C ASN A 166 15.14 -27.41 5.54
N LEU A 167 14.61 -28.53 6.03
CA LEU A 167 13.78 -29.45 5.25
C LEU A 167 12.41 -29.65 5.92
N ASP A 168 11.35 -29.65 5.11
CA ASP A 168 10.06 -30.17 5.55
C ASP A 168 10.13 -31.70 5.77
N VAL A 169 9.17 -32.24 6.53
CA VAL A 169 9.12 -33.68 6.86
C VAL A 169 9.06 -34.57 5.61
N SER A 170 8.42 -34.12 4.54
CA SER A 170 8.27 -34.90 3.31
C SER A 170 9.56 -34.92 2.48
N CYS A 171 10.34 -33.85 2.50
CA CYS A 171 11.63 -33.74 1.84
C CYS A 171 12.72 -34.49 2.61
N ALA A 172 12.64 -34.49 3.95
CA ALA A 172 13.53 -35.26 4.81
C ALA A 172 13.40 -36.80 4.64
N LYS A 173 12.29 -37.27 4.06
CA LYS A 173 12.00 -38.69 3.81
C LYS A 173 12.21 -39.11 2.35
N LEU A 174 12.79 -38.25 1.52
CA LEU A 174 12.98 -38.56 0.10
C LEU A 174 13.96 -39.73 -0.07
N PRO A 175 13.60 -40.76 -0.86
CA PRO A 175 14.55 -41.80 -1.21
C PRO A 175 15.63 -41.27 -2.17
N GLU A 176 16.86 -41.77 -2.04
CA GLU A 176 17.96 -41.38 -2.93
C GLU A 176 17.74 -41.83 -4.39
N LYS A 177 17.02 -42.94 -4.59
CA LYS A 177 16.72 -43.49 -5.91
C LYS A 177 15.26 -43.86 -6.03
N ILE A 178 14.63 -43.52 -7.14
CA ILE A 178 13.24 -43.87 -7.45
C ILE A 178 13.11 -44.50 -8.84
N SER A 179 12.12 -45.36 -9.01
CA SER A 179 11.55 -45.73 -10.31
C SER A 179 10.29 -44.89 -10.53
N HIS A 180 10.21 -44.16 -11.64
CA HIS A 180 9.08 -43.29 -11.95
C HIS A 180 8.24 -43.87 -13.11
N ALA A 181 6.92 -43.81 -13.02
CA ALA A 181 6.03 -44.43 -14.01
C ALA A 181 6.23 -43.89 -15.44
N MET A 182 6.52 -42.58 -15.57
CA MET A 182 6.80 -41.92 -16.86
C MET A 182 8.25 -42.06 -17.32
N HIS A 183 9.08 -42.76 -16.54
CA HIS A 183 10.46 -43.07 -16.91
C HIS A 183 10.82 -44.45 -16.34
N PRO A 184 10.18 -45.54 -16.82
CA PRO A 184 10.31 -46.86 -16.23
C PRO A 184 11.62 -47.56 -16.57
N GLN A 185 12.32 -47.11 -17.63
CA GLN A 185 13.52 -47.76 -18.16
C GLN A 185 14.76 -47.56 -17.29
N HIS A 186 14.86 -46.44 -16.56
CA HIS A 186 15.96 -46.20 -15.63
C HIS A 186 15.50 -45.54 -14.33
N HIS A 187 16.29 -45.76 -13.28
CA HIS A 187 16.09 -45.11 -12.00
C HIS A 187 16.58 -43.66 -12.02
N LEU A 188 15.84 -42.79 -11.32
CA LEU A 188 16.23 -41.41 -11.09
C LEU A 188 16.96 -41.31 -9.76
N THR A 189 18.08 -40.58 -9.73
CA THR A 189 18.89 -40.33 -8.52
C THR A 189 18.64 -38.92 -8.03
N LEU A 190 18.43 -38.76 -6.72
CA LEU A 190 18.25 -37.46 -6.08
C LEU A 190 19.58 -36.69 -6.03
N LEU A 191 19.57 -35.47 -6.53
CA LEU A 191 20.69 -34.53 -6.49
C LEU A 191 20.31 -33.30 -5.66
N GLU A 192 21.28 -32.73 -4.94
CA GLU A 192 21.10 -31.52 -4.12
C GLU A 192 20.77 -30.32 -5.02
N LYS A 193 21.38 -30.28 -6.21
CA LYS A 193 21.16 -29.26 -7.24
C LYS A 193 21.15 -29.88 -8.63
N PRO A 194 20.51 -29.22 -9.61
CA PRO A 194 20.56 -29.64 -11.00
C PRO A 194 22.01 -29.81 -11.51
N PRO A 195 22.27 -30.78 -12.40
CA PRO A 195 23.62 -31.05 -12.91
C PRO A 195 24.16 -29.97 -13.87
N ASN A 196 23.32 -29.05 -14.33
CA ASN A 196 23.71 -27.96 -15.23
C ASN A 196 24.65 -26.98 -14.54
N LYS A 197 25.61 -26.41 -15.29
CA LYS A 197 26.62 -25.45 -14.77
C LYS A 197 26.03 -24.20 -14.11
N GLU A 198 24.79 -23.84 -14.44
CA GLU A 198 24.07 -22.71 -13.85
C GLU A 198 23.24 -23.08 -12.61
N GLY A 199 23.15 -24.37 -12.26
CA GLY A 199 22.32 -24.84 -11.14
C GLY A 199 20.81 -24.73 -11.39
N ILE A 200 20.38 -24.78 -12.65
CA ILE A 200 18.98 -24.71 -13.09
C ILE A 200 18.69 -25.81 -14.11
N CYS A 201 17.61 -26.58 -13.95
CA CYS A 201 17.09 -27.48 -14.99
C CYS A 201 15.59 -27.33 -15.16
N ASP A 202 15.10 -27.60 -16.36
CA ASP A 202 13.65 -27.71 -16.60
C ASP A 202 13.17 -29.10 -16.17
N CYS A 203 12.04 -29.13 -15.47
CA CYS A 203 11.37 -30.36 -15.09
C CYS A 203 10.61 -30.93 -16.29
N GLU A 204 10.86 -32.17 -16.68
CA GLU A 204 10.16 -32.86 -17.77
C GLU A 204 8.67 -33.07 -17.48
N GLY A 205 8.30 -33.10 -16.18
CA GLY A 205 6.92 -33.21 -15.74
C GLY A 205 6.16 -31.90 -15.94
N CYS A 206 6.54 -30.86 -15.19
CA CYS A 206 5.81 -29.59 -15.16
C CYS A 206 6.32 -28.55 -16.18
N GLY A 207 7.43 -28.76 -16.86
CA GLY A 207 8.06 -27.81 -17.78
C GLY A 207 8.60 -26.53 -17.14
N GLN A 208 8.63 -26.44 -15.80
CA GLN A 208 9.16 -25.28 -15.09
C GLN A 208 10.65 -25.44 -14.80
N SER A 209 11.37 -24.33 -14.82
CA SER A 209 12.77 -24.29 -14.39
C SER A 209 12.87 -24.40 -12.86
N TRP A 210 13.76 -25.26 -12.39
CA TRP A 210 13.93 -25.63 -10.98
C TRP A 210 15.39 -25.51 -10.54
N ARG A 211 15.62 -25.19 -9.26
CA ARG A 211 16.97 -24.95 -8.70
C ARG A 211 17.30 -25.76 -7.45
N ASN A 212 16.31 -26.43 -6.86
CA ASN A 212 16.45 -27.17 -5.60
C ASN A 212 16.65 -28.66 -5.90
N PHE A 213 16.28 -29.55 -4.96
CA PHE A 213 16.48 -30.98 -5.17
C PHE A 213 15.83 -31.47 -6.47
N THR A 214 16.57 -32.28 -7.22
CA THR A 214 16.17 -32.78 -8.54
C THR A 214 16.40 -34.28 -8.61
N TYR A 215 15.41 -35.01 -9.10
CA TYR A 215 15.58 -36.40 -9.51
C TYR A 215 16.10 -36.44 -10.94
N HIS A 216 17.33 -36.91 -11.11
CA HIS A 216 18.04 -36.92 -12.37
C HIS A 216 18.32 -38.35 -12.85
N CYS A 217 18.10 -38.60 -14.14
CA CYS A 217 18.54 -39.80 -14.83
C CYS A 217 19.95 -39.58 -15.41
N ASN A 218 20.94 -40.29 -14.87
CA ASN A 218 22.33 -40.24 -15.35
C ASN A 218 22.50 -40.74 -16.81
N THR A 219 21.53 -41.50 -17.33
CA THR A 219 21.61 -42.08 -18.68
C THR A 219 20.99 -41.19 -19.75
N CYS A 220 19.84 -40.59 -19.47
CA CYS A 220 18.99 -39.93 -20.47
C CYS A 220 18.82 -38.42 -20.25
N ASN A 221 19.49 -37.84 -19.25
CA ASN A 221 19.34 -36.45 -18.83
C ASN A 221 17.88 -36.04 -18.53
N PHE A 222 17.07 -37.01 -18.06
CA PHE A 222 15.69 -36.81 -17.66
C PHE A 222 15.63 -36.24 -16.24
N ASN A 223 14.97 -35.10 -16.05
CA ASN A 223 14.96 -34.37 -14.79
C ASN A 223 13.54 -34.13 -14.28
N LEU A 224 13.29 -34.43 -13.00
CA LEU A 224 12.03 -34.10 -12.32
C LEU A 224 12.29 -33.32 -11.05
N ASP A 225 11.46 -32.31 -10.80
CA ASP A 225 11.35 -31.70 -9.47
C ASP A 225 10.73 -32.69 -8.47
N VAL A 226 10.89 -32.40 -7.18
CA VAL A 226 10.41 -33.26 -6.07
C VAL A 226 8.89 -33.50 -6.13
N SER A 227 8.11 -32.51 -6.58
CA SER A 227 6.65 -32.61 -6.64
C SER A 227 6.20 -33.50 -7.80
N CYS A 228 6.80 -33.34 -8.98
CA CYS A 228 6.54 -34.16 -10.15
C CYS A 228 6.98 -35.61 -9.95
N ALA A 229 8.07 -35.84 -9.20
CA ALA A 229 8.52 -37.19 -8.85
C ALA A 229 7.56 -37.95 -7.91
N LYS A 230 6.67 -37.23 -7.20
CA LYS A 230 5.67 -37.80 -6.28
C LYS A 230 4.30 -38.02 -6.92
N LEU A 231 4.15 -37.75 -8.22
CA LEU A 231 2.85 -37.83 -8.88
C LEU A 231 2.32 -39.28 -8.93
N PRO A 232 1.08 -39.52 -8.48
CA PRO A 232 0.45 -40.83 -8.60
C PRO A 232 0.09 -41.13 -10.05
N GLU A 233 0.24 -42.40 -10.47
CA GLU A 233 -0.11 -42.85 -11.82
C GLU A 233 -1.61 -42.68 -12.14
N LYS A 234 -2.47 -42.85 -11.13
CA LYS A 234 -3.93 -42.69 -11.27
C LYS A 234 -4.49 -41.83 -10.15
N ILE A 235 -5.39 -40.91 -10.49
CA ILE A 235 -6.09 -40.07 -9.52
C ILE A 235 -7.60 -40.14 -9.71
N SER A 236 -8.33 -40.04 -8.59
CA SER A 236 -9.74 -39.64 -8.59
C SER A 236 -9.80 -38.14 -8.43
N HIS A 237 -10.40 -37.44 -9.40
CA HIS A 237 -10.39 -35.98 -9.39
C HIS A 237 -11.80 -35.39 -9.33
N ALA A 238 -11.98 -34.31 -8.58
CA ALA A 238 -13.31 -33.74 -8.31
C ALA A 238 -14.02 -33.19 -9.57
N MET A 239 -13.29 -32.81 -10.62
CA MET A 239 -13.88 -32.43 -11.92
C MET A 239 -14.41 -33.61 -12.71
N HIS A 240 -13.85 -34.78 -12.44
CA HIS A 240 -14.09 -36.00 -13.18
C HIS A 240 -14.27 -37.16 -12.19
N PRO A 241 -15.29 -37.11 -11.33
CA PRO A 241 -15.46 -38.09 -10.25
C PRO A 241 -15.89 -39.46 -10.77
N GLN A 242 -16.39 -39.52 -12.02
CA GLN A 242 -16.97 -40.71 -12.63
C GLN A 242 -15.90 -41.75 -13.05
N HIS A 243 -14.71 -41.30 -13.44
CA HIS A 243 -13.59 -42.19 -13.78
C HIS A 243 -12.26 -41.65 -13.28
N HIS A 244 -11.32 -42.56 -13.03
CA HIS A 244 -9.95 -42.20 -12.73
C HIS A 244 -9.25 -41.58 -13.94
N LEU A 245 -8.37 -40.62 -13.67
CA LEU A 245 -7.45 -40.05 -14.66
C LEU A 245 -6.11 -40.76 -14.55
N THR A 246 -5.51 -41.12 -15.68
CA THR A 246 -4.21 -41.78 -15.76
C THR A 246 -3.16 -40.76 -16.22
N LEU A 247 -2.00 -40.74 -15.56
CA LEU A 247 -0.87 -39.89 -15.92
C LEU A 247 -0.23 -40.40 -17.22
N LEU A 248 -0.04 -39.50 -18.18
CA LEU A 248 0.66 -39.74 -19.44
C LEU A 248 1.89 -38.84 -19.53
N GLU A 249 2.95 -39.34 -20.16
CA GLU A 249 4.20 -38.59 -20.38
C GLU A 249 3.97 -37.39 -21.30
N LYS A 250 3.08 -37.56 -22.29
CA LYS A 250 2.67 -36.53 -23.23
C LYS A 250 1.18 -36.62 -23.52
N PRO A 251 0.55 -35.52 -23.97
CA PRO A 251 -0.83 -35.53 -24.43
C PRO A 251 -1.08 -36.56 -25.54
N PRO A 252 -2.26 -37.22 -25.57
CA PRO A 252 -2.58 -38.25 -26.56
C PRO A 252 -2.82 -37.71 -27.98
N ASN A 253 -2.92 -36.39 -28.15
CA ASN A 253 -3.14 -35.76 -29.46
C ASN A 253 -1.91 -35.93 -30.37
N LYS A 254 -2.14 -36.06 -31.68
CA LYS A 254 -1.09 -36.27 -32.70
C LYS A 254 0.01 -35.20 -32.73
N GLU A 255 -0.28 -34.01 -32.22
CA GLU A 255 0.67 -32.88 -32.13
C GLU A 255 1.41 -32.79 -30.78
N GLY A 256 1.10 -33.68 -29.82
CA GLY A 256 1.71 -33.65 -28.49
C GLY A 256 1.29 -32.45 -27.63
N ILE A 257 0.17 -31.81 -27.95
CA ILE A 257 -0.39 -30.66 -27.23
C ILE A 257 -1.88 -30.96 -26.94
N CYS A 258 -2.33 -30.74 -25.70
CA CYS A 258 -3.75 -30.76 -25.35
C CYS A 258 -4.13 -29.54 -24.51
N ASP A 259 -5.39 -29.14 -24.61
CA ASP A 259 -5.98 -28.16 -23.71
C ASP A 259 -6.39 -28.82 -22.40
N CYS A 260 -6.03 -28.19 -21.29
CA CYS A 260 -6.46 -28.62 -19.97
C CYS A 260 -7.91 -28.22 -19.73
N GLU A 261 -8.79 -29.19 -19.47
CA GLU A 261 -10.21 -28.99 -19.15
C GLU A 261 -10.43 -28.19 -17.85
N GLY A 262 -9.38 -28.07 -17.03
CA GLY A 262 -9.39 -27.33 -15.76
C GLY A 262 -9.10 -25.84 -15.90
N CYS A 263 -8.17 -25.45 -16.77
CA CYS A 263 -7.71 -24.06 -16.91
C CYS A 263 -7.85 -23.48 -18.32
N GLY A 264 -8.16 -24.32 -19.32
CA GLY A 264 -8.27 -23.95 -20.73
C GLY A 264 -6.94 -23.64 -21.42
N GLN A 265 -5.79 -23.88 -20.77
CA GLN A 265 -4.47 -23.64 -21.36
C GLN A 265 -3.98 -24.86 -22.13
N SER A 266 -3.30 -24.62 -23.24
CA SER A 266 -2.60 -25.64 -24.00
C SER A 266 -1.32 -26.06 -23.29
N TRP A 267 -1.10 -27.37 -23.18
CA TRP A 267 0.00 -27.97 -22.44
C TRP A 267 0.62 -29.15 -23.22
N ARG A 268 1.92 -29.40 -23.01
CA ARG A 268 2.70 -30.39 -23.79
C ARG A 268 3.49 -31.41 -22.96
N ASN A 269 3.52 -31.24 -21.64
CA ASN A 269 4.27 -32.13 -20.74
C ASN A 269 3.32 -33.16 -20.12
N PHE A 270 3.61 -33.66 -18.92
CA PHE A 270 2.76 -34.67 -18.29
C PHE A 270 1.30 -34.20 -18.16
N THR A 271 0.38 -35.12 -18.46
CA THR A 271 -1.07 -34.86 -18.50
C THR A 271 -1.83 -35.99 -17.83
N TYR A 272 -2.81 -35.66 -16.99
CA TYR A 272 -3.79 -36.62 -16.49
C TYR A 272 -4.94 -36.75 -17.48
N HIS A 273 -5.09 -37.95 -18.05
CA HIS A 273 -6.04 -38.23 -19.12
C HIS A 273 -7.05 -39.31 -18.73
N CYS A 274 -8.32 -39.10 -19.09
CA CYS A 274 -9.34 -40.14 -19.12
C CYS A 274 -9.55 -40.63 -20.56
N ASN A 275 -9.20 -41.89 -20.82
CA ASN A 275 -9.41 -42.50 -22.14
C ASN A 275 -10.90 -42.65 -22.51
N THR A 276 -11.77 -42.86 -21.52
CA THR A 276 -13.21 -43.06 -21.75
C THR A 276 -13.93 -41.77 -22.14
N CYS A 277 -13.56 -40.65 -21.50
CA CYS A 277 -14.27 -39.36 -21.65
C CYS A 277 -13.48 -38.33 -22.47
N ASN A 278 -12.29 -38.70 -22.95
CA ASN A 278 -11.32 -37.78 -23.56
C ASN A 278 -11.09 -36.50 -22.73
N PHE A 279 -10.97 -36.67 -21.42
CA PHE A 279 -10.85 -35.56 -20.46
C PHE A 279 -9.39 -35.39 -20.04
N ASN A 280 -8.83 -34.19 -20.19
CA ASN A 280 -7.40 -33.91 -19.95
C ASN A 280 -7.20 -32.85 -18.88
N LEU A 281 -6.25 -33.06 -17.97
CA LEU A 281 -5.80 -32.07 -16.99
C LEU A 281 -4.28 -31.97 -16.98
N ASP A 282 -3.75 -30.73 -16.95
CA ASP A 282 -2.35 -30.49 -16.62
C ASP A 282 -2.04 -30.86 -15.15
N ILE A 283 -0.76 -31.02 -14.80
CA ILE A 283 -0.33 -31.39 -13.44
C ILE A 283 -0.86 -30.39 -12.40
N SER A 284 -0.79 -29.09 -12.66
CA SER A 284 -1.20 -28.06 -11.69
C SER A 284 -2.70 -28.19 -11.37
N CYS A 285 -3.54 -28.35 -12.39
CA CYS A 285 -4.98 -28.50 -12.26
C CYS A 285 -5.42 -29.82 -11.63
N ALA A 286 -4.56 -30.84 -11.70
CA ALA A 286 -4.78 -32.18 -11.13
C ALA A 286 -4.29 -32.32 -9.68
N THR A 287 -3.28 -31.54 -9.28
CA THR A 287 -2.65 -31.60 -7.95
C THR A 287 -3.07 -30.46 -7.02
N GLU A 288 -3.63 -29.37 -7.55
CA GLU A 288 -4.26 -28.34 -6.72
C GLU A 288 -5.39 -28.94 -5.89
N ASP A 289 -5.23 -28.91 -4.56
CA ASP A 289 -6.32 -29.19 -3.66
C ASP A 289 -7.38 -28.10 -3.87
N ARG A 290 -8.48 -28.45 -4.54
CA ARG A 290 -9.54 -27.54 -4.99
C ARG A 290 -10.38 -26.97 -3.84
N LYS A 291 -9.94 -27.20 -2.62
CA LYS A 291 -10.45 -26.64 -1.38
C LYS A 291 -9.64 -25.38 -1.06
N LEU A 292 -10.30 -24.25 -1.12
CA LEU A 292 -9.73 -22.97 -0.76
C LEU A 292 -10.27 -22.54 0.60
N ASN A 293 -9.39 -22.43 1.58
CA ASN A 293 -9.66 -21.69 2.81
C ASN A 293 -9.30 -20.22 2.54
N HIS A 294 -10.30 -19.41 2.19
CA HIS A 294 -10.08 -18.03 1.77
C HIS A 294 -10.28 -17.05 2.94
N PRO A 295 -9.40 -16.06 3.16
CA PRO A 295 -9.52 -15.13 4.29
C PRO A 295 -10.83 -14.33 4.36
N SER A 296 -11.52 -14.15 3.23
CA SER A 296 -12.82 -13.45 3.15
C SER A 296 -14.01 -14.27 3.67
N HIS A 297 -13.86 -15.57 3.90
CA HIS A 297 -14.97 -16.44 4.23
C HIS A 297 -14.54 -17.61 5.11
N ALA A 298 -15.23 -17.81 6.24
CA ALA A 298 -14.82 -18.78 7.25
C ALA A 298 -14.97 -20.25 6.82
N HIS A 299 -15.90 -20.57 5.91
CA HIS A 299 -16.08 -21.94 5.43
C HIS A 299 -15.16 -22.26 4.26
N THR A 300 -14.77 -23.54 4.15
CA THR A 300 -14.01 -24.04 3.02
C THR A 300 -14.80 -23.89 1.71
N LEU A 301 -14.13 -23.37 0.69
CA LEU A 301 -14.71 -23.22 -0.64
C LEU A 301 -14.24 -24.33 -1.57
N LYS A 302 -15.12 -24.88 -2.38
CA LYS A 302 -14.84 -25.90 -3.39
C LYS A 302 -14.80 -25.25 -4.78
N PHE A 303 -13.73 -25.50 -5.54
CA PHE A 303 -13.62 -25.04 -6.91
C PHE A 303 -14.66 -25.75 -7.81
N VAL A 304 -15.46 -24.95 -8.50
CA VAL A 304 -16.41 -25.31 -9.54
C VAL A 304 -15.77 -24.97 -10.89
N PRO A 305 -15.28 -25.97 -11.63
CA PRO A 305 -14.55 -25.76 -12.88
C PRO A 305 -15.41 -25.36 -14.07
N LYS A 306 -16.70 -25.72 -14.05
CA LYS A 306 -17.61 -25.40 -15.15
C LYS A 306 -18.08 -23.96 -14.96
N PRO A 307 -18.03 -23.14 -16.02
CA PRO A 307 -18.63 -21.81 -15.97
C PRO A 307 -20.10 -21.93 -15.60
N VAL A 308 -20.50 -21.10 -14.63
CA VAL A 308 -21.86 -21.07 -14.09
C VAL A 308 -22.23 -19.62 -13.89
N THR A 309 -23.50 -19.29 -14.11
CA THR A 309 -24.00 -17.93 -13.94
C THR A 309 -24.45 -17.72 -12.51
N PHE A 310 -23.73 -16.90 -11.77
CA PHE A 310 -24.03 -16.55 -10.38
C PHE A 310 -23.59 -15.11 -10.11
N GLU A 311 -24.04 -14.56 -8.99
CA GLU A 311 -23.59 -13.26 -8.50
C GLU A 311 -22.42 -13.46 -7.54
N CYS A 312 -21.25 -12.93 -7.91
CA CYS A 312 -20.03 -13.11 -7.14
C CYS A 312 -20.01 -12.19 -5.91
N HIS A 313 -19.81 -12.75 -4.71
CA HIS A 313 -19.78 -12.01 -3.45
C HIS A 313 -18.56 -11.07 -3.29
N ALA A 314 -17.57 -11.17 -4.17
CA ALA A 314 -16.39 -10.30 -4.15
C ALA A 314 -16.52 -9.10 -5.10
N CYS A 315 -17.17 -9.26 -6.25
CA CYS A 315 -17.24 -8.22 -7.29
C CYS A 315 -18.65 -7.77 -7.65
N TRP A 316 -19.67 -8.44 -7.12
CA TRP A 316 -21.10 -8.21 -7.35
C TRP A 316 -21.54 -8.25 -8.82
N GLU A 317 -20.69 -8.77 -9.70
CA GLU A 317 -21.04 -9.02 -11.10
C GLU A 317 -21.73 -10.38 -11.21
N ARG A 318 -22.83 -10.40 -11.97
CA ARG A 318 -23.52 -11.62 -12.37
C ARG A 318 -23.10 -12.02 -13.76
N LYS A 319 -22.27 -13.06 -13.87
CA LYS A 319 -21.82 -13.57 -15.18
C LYS A 319 -21.43 -15.04 -15.10
N GLU A 320 -21.31 -15.65 -16.27
CA GLU A 320 -20.88 -17.03 -16.44
C GLU A 320 -19.35 -17.12 -16.33
N ASP A 321 -18.85 -17.81 -15.31
CA ASP A 321 -17.41 -17.91 -15.06
C ASP A 321 -17.06 -19.10 -14.15
N VAL A 322 -15.78 -19.48 -14.11
CA VAL A 322 -15.24 -20.52 -13.21
C VAL A 322 -15.08 -19.98 -11.79
N SER A 323 -15.37 -20.81 -10.79
CA SER A 323 -15.83 -20.28 -9.48
C SER A 323 -15.43 -21.13 -8.30
N TYR A 324 -15.55 -20.57 -7.10
CA TYR A 324 -15.51 -21.31 -5.84
C TYR A 324 -16.86 -21.16 -5.13
N LEU A 325 -17.40 -22.29 -4.63
CA LEU A 325 -18.65 -22.39 -3.91
C LEU A 325 -18.39 -22.86 -2.48
N CYS A 326 -19.01 -22.22 -1.49
CA CYS A 326 -18.96 -22.66 -0.11
C CYS A 326 -19.54 -24.08 0.06
N THR A 327 -18.85 -24.95 0.80
CA THR A 327 -19.30 -26.34 1.02
C THR A 327 -20.39 -26.49 2.07
N SER A 328 -20.68 -25.44 2.84
CA SER A 328 -21.77 -25.44 3.83
C SER A 328 -23.13 -25.31 3.12
N SER A 329 -24.00 -26.30 3.32
CA SER A 329 -25.30 -26.43 2.65
C SER A 329 -26.29 -25.29 2.95
N SER A 330 -26.07 -24.52 4.01
CA SER A 330 -26.89 -23.35 4.39
C SER A 330 -26.25 -22.00 4.03
N CYS A 331 -25.10 -21.98 3.33
CA CYS A 331 -24.37 -20.76 3.02
C CYS A 331 -24.34 -20.49 1.51
N PRO A 332 -24.99 -19.40 1.02
CA PRO A 332 -25.08 -19.11 -0.41
C PRO A 332 -23.83 -18.41 -0.97
N TYR A 333 -22.65 -18.64 -0.39
CA TYR A 333 -21.43 -17.90 -0.72
C TYR A 333 -20.75 -18.44 -1.97
N TRP A 334 -20.53 -17.56 -2.95
CA TRP A 334 -19.89 -17.87 -4.24
C TRP A 334 -18.93 -16.76 -4.64
N ILE A 335 -17.76 -17.11 -5.17
CA ILE A 335 -16.77 -16.15 -5.69
C ILE A 335 -16.16 -16.65 -7.01
N HIS A 336 -15.84 -15.75 -7.93
CA HIS A 336 -15.09 -16.10 -9.15
C HIS A 336 -13.68 -16.61 -8.78
N LYS A 337 -13.10 -17.53 -9.58
CA LYS A 337 -11.70 -17.96 -9.41
C LYS A 337 -10.74 -16.78 -9.40
N ARG A 338 -10.90 -15.84 -10.36
CA ARG A 338 -10.06 -14.63 -10.42
C ARG A 338 -10.24 -13.66 -9.25
N CYS A 339 -11.43 -13.64 -8.63
CA CYS A 339 -11.68 -12.82 -7.45
C CYS A 339 -11.00 -13.43 -6.23
N ALA A 340 -11.10 -14.76 -6.08
CA ALA A 340 -10.40 -15.52 -5.05
C ALA A 340 -8.86 -15.39 -5.16
N SER A 341 -8.33 -15.35 -6.38
CA SER A 341 -6.89 -15.14 -6.64
C SER A 341 -6.50 -13.66 -6.78
N SER A 342 -7.34 -12.73 -6.34
CA SER A 342 -7.00 -11.30 -6.42
C SER A 342 -5.79 -11.00 -5.54
N PRO A 343 -4.75 -10.33 -6.07
CA PRO A 343 -3.53 -10.08 -5.32
C PRO A 343 -3.82 -9.22 -4.10
N THR A 344 -3.26 -9.59 -2.95
CA THR A 344 -3.44 -8.85 -1.69
C THR A 344 -2.82 -7.45 -1.75
N ILE A 345 -1.80 -7.27 -2.60
CA ILE A 345 -1.14 -5.99 -2.85
C ILE A 345 -1.07 -5.76 -4.35
N LYS A 346 -1.51 -4.59 -4.82
CA LYS A 346 -1.55 -4.24 -6.24
C LYS A 346 -1.15 -2.80 -6.50
N LYS A 347 -0.18 -2.57 -7.38
CA LYS A 347 0.18 -1.23 -7.84
C LYS A 347 -0.65 -0.87 -9.08
N ARG A 348 -1.31 0.28 -9.08
CA ARG A 348 -1.90 0.85 -10.31
C ARG A 348 -0.91 1.76 -11.00
N TRP A 349 -1.08 1.96 -12.31
CA TRP A 349 -0.21 2.80 -13.13
C TRP A 349 -0.37 4.31 -12.83
N ASP A 350 -1.56 4.71 -12.39
CA ASP A 350 -1.96 6.08 -12.04
C ASP A 350 -1.81 6.38 -10.55
N HIS A 351 -1.18 5.46 -9.79
CA HIS A 351 -1.07 5.54 -8.35
C HIS A 351 0.30 5.10 -7.84
N ASP A 352 1.00 6.01 -7.16
CA ASP A 352 2.40 5.82 -6.77
C ASP A 352 2.59 4.74 -5.69
N HIS A 353 1.58 4.53 -4.84
CA HIS A 353 1.62 3.56 -3.74
C HIS A 353 1.01 2.20 -4.12
N PRO A 354 1.50 1.10 -3.54
CA PRO A 354 0.82 -0.19 -3.62
C PRO A 354 -0.50 -0.16 -2.83
N LEU A 355 -1.58 -0.64 -3.44
CA LEU A 355 -2.90 -0.75 -2.84
C LEU A 355 -3.06 -2.12 -2.18
N SER A 356 -3.60 -2.16 -0.97
CA SER A 356 -3.92 -3.39 -0.25
C SER A 356 -5.38 -3.79 -0.50
N LEU A 357 -5.65 -5.08 -0.64
CA LEU A 357 -7.01 -5.61 -0.79
C LEU A 357 -7.69 -5.75 0.58
N ALA A 358 -8.87 -5.17 0.74
CA ALA A 358 -9.77 -5.38 1.86
C ALA A 358 -11.00 -6.16 1.39
N TYR A 359 -11.44 -7.15 2.18
CA TYR A 359 -12.62 -7.98 1.89
C TYR A 359 -13.92 -7.41 2.47
N CYS A 360 -13.80 -6.48 3.41
CA CYS A 360 -14.86 -5.63 3.96
C CYS A 360 -14.20 -4.37 4.52
N LEU A 361 -14.97 -3.31 4.71
CA LEU A 361 -14.54 -2.15 5.50
C LEU A 361 -14.49 -2.57 6.97
N SER A 362 -13.37 -2.33 7.66
CA SER A 362 -13.28 -2.62 9.10
C SER A 362 -14.30 -1.80 9.89
N ASP A 363 -14.62 -2.24 11.11
CA ASP A 363 -15.62 -1.60 11.97
C ASP A 363 -15.30 -0.11 12.24
N ASP A 364 -14.01 0.26 12.26
CA ASP A 364 -13.52 1.65 12.38
C ASP A 364 -13.90 2.56 11.19
N TYR A 365 -14.27 1.95 10.05
CA TYR A 365 -14.59 2.61 8.79
C TYR A 365 -16.10 2.64 8.49
N ILE A 366 -16.93 1.81 9.14
CA ILE A 366 -18.40 1.75 8.90
C ILE A 366 -19.09 3.09 9.22
N ALA A 367 -18.54 3.89 10.12
CA ALA A 367 -19.06 5.21 10.49
C ALA A 367 -18.93 6.28 9.38
N TYR A 368 -18.33 5.96 8.23
CA TYR A 368 -17.97 6.92 7.20
C TYR A 368 -18.32 6.42 5.79
N GLU A 369 -18.94 7.29 4.98
CA GLU A 369 -19.25 6.99 3.58
C GLU A 369 -18.00 7.14 2.68
N PHE A 370 -17.62 6.07 1.97
CA PHE A 370 -16.52 6.07 0.99
C PHE A 370 -17.03 5.87 -0.42
N SER A 371 -16.39 6.52 -1.39
CA SER A 371 -16.63 6.35 -2.82
C SER A 371 -15.40 5.79 -3.52
N CYS A 372 -15.60 4.98 -4.56
CA CYS A 372 -14.53 4.49 -5.41
C CYS A 372 -13.96 5.63 -6.26
N ASP A 373 -12.65 5.87 -6.18
CA ASP A 373 -11.96 6.96 -6.90
C ASP A 373 -11.87 6.77 -8.43
N VAL A 374 -12.33 5.63 -8.95
CA VAL A 374 -12.36 5.35 -10.40
C VAL A 374 -13.76 5.54 -10.99
N CYS A 375 -14.83 5.21 -10.25
CA CYS A 375 -16.20 5.26 -10.76
C CYS A 375 -17.15 6.17 -9.97
N ASP A 376 -16.65 6.80 -8.90
CA ASP A 376 -17.38 7.68 -7.97
C ASP A 376 -18.63 7.06 -7.31
N GLN A 377 -18.81 5.74 -7.43
CA GLN A 377 -19.88 5.01 -6.76
C GLN A 377 -19.49 4.67 -5.31
N MET A 378 -20.49 4.67 -4.42
CA MET A 378 -20.30 4.36 -3.01
C MET A 378 -19.79 2.92 -2.82
N ILE A 379 -18.78 2.76 -1.97
CA ILE A 379 -18.27 1.46 -1.52
C ILE A 379 -19.07 1.06 -0.28
N LYS A 380 -19.80 -0.06 -0.37
CA LYS A 380 -20.59 -0.56 0.76
C LYS A 380 -19.67 -1.28 1.77
N PRO A 381 -20.07 -1.39 3.05
CA PRO A 381 -19.28 -2.08 4.09
C PRO A 381 -18.79 -3.48 3.72
N ASN A 382 -19.59 -4.23 2.97
CA ASN A 382 -19.26 -5.61 2.58
C ASN A 382 -18.58 -5.71 1.19
N ASP A 383 -18.26 -4.59 0.56
CA ASP A 383 -17.63 -4.58 -0.77
C ASP A 383 -16.13 -4.80 -0.66
N TRP A 384 -15.61 -5.69 -1.51
CA TRP A 384 -14.17 -5.81 -1.66
C TRP A 384 -13.61 -4.60 -2.38
N ASN A 385 -12.57 -4.01 -1.81
CA ASN A 385 -11.98 -2.81 -2.32
C ASN A 385 -10.45 -2.86 -2.15
N TYR A 386 -9.75 -2.27 -3.11
CA TYR A 386 -8.35 -1.95 -2.96
C TYR A 386 -8.25 -0.59 -2.31
N TYR A 387 -7.45 -0.49 -1.26
CA TYR A 387 -7.22 0.75 -0.56
C TYR A 387 -5.71 1.06 -0.49
N CYS A 388 -5.34 2.31 -0.74
CA CYS A 388 -4.03 2.82 -0.35
C CYS A 388 -4.18 3.27 1.08
N GLY A 389 -3.38 2.70 1.97
CA GLY A 389 -3.20 3.26 3.30
C GLY A 389 -2.80 4.74 3.18
N PRO A 390 -1.54 5.06 2.85
CA PRO A 390 -0.96 6.40 2.92
C PRO A 390 -1.74 7.57 2.27
N CYS A 391 -2.72 7.29 1.43
CA CYS A 391 -3.36 8.27 0.57
C CYS A 391 -4.86 8.07 0.33
N ARG A 392 -5.49 7.16 1.11
CA ARG A 392 -6.94 6.92 1.11
C ARG A 392 -7.55 6.69 -0.27
N HIS A 393 -6.77 6.12 -1.18
CA HIS A 393 -7.24 5.80 -2.53
C HIS A 393 -8.06 4.52 -2.45
N PHE A 394 -9.38 4.60 -2.60
CA PHE A 394 -10.28 3.46 -2.55
C PHE A 394 -10.80 3.13 -3.94
N VAL A 395 -10.69 1.87 -4.34
CA VAL A 395 -11.06 1.42 -5.67
C VAL A 395 -11.80 0.10 -5.57
N HIS A 396 -12.98 -0.02 -6.18
CA HIS A 396 -13.67 -1.30 -6.29
C HIS A 396 -12.76 -2.37 -6.88
N LEU A 397 -12.96 -3.63 -6.47
CA LEU A 397 -12.22 -4.78 -7.03
C LEU A 397 -12.26 -4.82 -8.56
N THR A 398 -13.39 -4.44 -9.18
CA THR A 398 -13.57 -4.39 -10.65
C THR A 398 -12.89 -3.19 -11.30
N CYS A 399 -12.77 -2.08 -10.57
CA CYS A 399 -12.21 -0.83 -11.04
C CYS A 399 -10.67 -0.82 -11.04
N ILE A 400 -10.03 -1.75 -10.32
CA ILE A 400 -8.57 -1.79 -10.13
C ILE A 400 -7.77 -1.96 -11.44
N ASN A 401 -8.36 -2.61 -12.44
CA ASN A 401 -7.77 -2.83 -13.76
C ASN A 401 -8.40 -1.96 -14.83
N ALA A 402 -9.44 -1.19 -14.50
CA ALA A 402 -10.04 -0.26 -15.43
C ALA A 402 -8.97 0.77 -15.82
N ARG A 403 -8.47 0.65 -17.06
CA ARG A 403 -7.90 1.79 -17.75
C ARG A 403 -9.06 2.75 -17.89
N VAL A 404 -9.04 3.86 -17.14
CA VAL A 404 -9.86 5.02 -17.50
C VAL A 404 -9.64 5.19 -19.00
N GLY A 405 -10.70 5.04 -19.79
CA GLY A 405 -10.56 4.96 -21.24
C GLY A 405 -9.70 6.12 -21.73
N LEU A 406 -8.56 5.80 -22.34
CA LEU A 406 -7.63 6.75 -22.97
C LEU A 406 -8.36 7.70 -23.96
N LEU A 407 -9.57 7.34 -24.40
CA LEU A 407 -10.45 8.18 -25.22
C LEU A 407 -11.10 9.36 -24.49
N HIS A 408 -11.11 9.39 -23.15
CA HIS A 408 -11.56 10.58 -22.37
C HIS A 408 -10.40 11.41 -21.83
N GLN A 409 -9.18 10.85 -21.73
CA GLN A 409 -7.96 11.59 -21.36
C GLN A 409 -7.31 12.33 -22.55
N MET A 410 -7.57 11.93 -23.80
CA MET A 410 -6.94 12.56 -24.98
C MET A 410 -7.73 13.71 -25.64
N ARG A 411 -8.97 14.00 -25.23
CA ARG A 411 -9.73 15.17 -25.75
C ARG A 411 -9.43 16.50 -25.05
N GLY A 412 -8.53 16.50 -24.06
CA GLY A 412 -8.15 17.69 -23.29
C GLY A 412 -6.72 18.19 -23.49
N LEU A 413 -5.88 17.50 -24.27
CA LEU A 413 -4.60 18.06 -24.70
C LEU A 413 -4.87 18.95 -25.92
N PRO A 414 -4.55 20.26 -25.88
CA PRO A 414 -4.44 21.02 -27.11
C PRO A 414 -3.29 20.42 -27.91
N THR A 415 -3.58 19.89 -29.10
CA THR A 415 -2.60 19.52 -30.13
C THR A 415 -1.87 20.74 -30.74
N LYS A 416 -1.80 21.85 -29.98
CA LYS A 416 -1.01 23.03 -30.32
C LYS A 416 -0.28 23.49 -29.06
N TRP A 417 1.03 23.28 -29.04
CA TRP A 417 1.98 23.94 -28.13
C TRP A 417 2.02 25.45 -28.42
N GLY A 418 0.91 26.12 -28.12
CA GLY A 418 0.71 27.55 -28.32
C GLY A 418 -0.15 28.09 -27.18
N GLN A 419 0.50 28.82 -26.27
CA GLN A 419 -0.11 29.76 -25.32
C GLN A 419 -1.23 29.21 -24.40
N ARG A 420 -0.88 28.57 -23.27
CA ARG A 420 -1.66 28.60 -22.01
C ARG A 420 -0.78 28.14 -20.84
N ARG A 421 -0.79 28.91 -19.73
CA ARG A 421 0.09 28.78 -18.55
C ARG A 421 -0.48 27.77 -17.56
N THR A 422 0.20 26.65 -17.33
CA THR A 422 -0.13 25.61 -16.35
C THR A 422 0.91 25.63 -15.22
N ILE A 423 0.51 25.56 -13.94
CA ILE A 423 1.44 25.52 -12.79
C ILE A 423 1.06 24.38 -11.83
N MET A 424 2.06 23.59 -11.40
CA MET A 424 1.95 22.55 -10.38
C MET A 424 2.26 23.13 -8.98
N LEU A 425 1.45 22.78 -7.97
CA LEU A 425 1.65 23.10 -6.56
C LEU A 425 1.68 21.80 -5.73
N PRO A 426 2.51 21.63 -4.70
CA PRO A 426 3.95 21.87 -4.58
C PRO A 426 4.76 20.57 -4.82
N ARG A 427 5.85 20.63 -5.60
CA ARG A 427 6.95 19.66 -5.49
C ARG A 427 8.04 20.18 -4.56
N ASP A 428 8.48 21.43 -4.70
CA ASP A 428 9.26 22.21 -3.73
C ASP A 428 9.16 23.70 -4.14
N ASN A 429 9.28 24.64 -3.20
CA ASN A 429 9.37 26.11 -3.38
C ASN A 429 8.87 26.73 -4.70
N TYR A 430 7.64 27.28 -4.66
CA TYR A 430 6.94 27.99 -5.75
C TYR A 430 7.77 29.04 -6.53
N TYR A 431 8.83 29.63 -5.95
CA TYR A 431 9.63 30.67 -6.60
C TYR A 431 10.88 30.19 -7.35
N GLU A 432 11.51 29.06 -7.03
CA GLU A 432 12.77 28.67 -7.70
C GLU A 432 12.56 27.99 -9.05
N GLU A 433 11.59 27.08 -9.17
CA GLU A 433 11.34 26.35 -10.42
C GLU A 433 10.62 27.20 -11.47
N VAL A 434 9.61 27.99 -11.06
CA VAL A 434 8.90 28.91 -11.97
C VAL A 434 9.83 30.03 -12.43
N ALA A 435 10.70 30.54 -11.56
CA ALA A 435 11.71 31.51 -11.97
C ALA A 435 12.71 30.87 -12.94
N ARG A 436 13.24 29.66 -12.70
CA ARG A 436 14.19 29.03 -13.63
C ARG A 436 13.61 28.76 -15.01
N GLU A 437 12.39 28.22 -15.09
CA GLU A 437 11.74 27.95 -16.40
C GLU A 437 11.30 29.24 -17.10
N TRP A 438 10.84 30.26 -16.36
CA TRP A 438 10.48 31.56 -16.93
C TRP A 438 11.73 32.36 -17.35
N ILE A 439 12.78 32.39 -16.52
CA ILE A 439 14.08 33.04 -16.79
C ILE A 439 14.78 32.37 -17.98
N ALA A 440 14.81 31.03 -18.06
CA ALA A 440 15.43 30.31 -19.17
C ALA A 440 14.71 30.56 -20.52
N ARG A 441 13.39 30.78 -20.49
CA ARG A 441 12.58 30.97 -21.70
C ARG A 441 12.51 32.43 -22.15
N GLU A 442 12.53 33.40 -21.23
CA GLU A 442 12.43 34.82 -21.52
C GLU A 442 13.80 35.53 -21.63
N LEU A 443 14.87 35.10 -20.94
CA LEU A 443 16.22 35.67 -21.18
C LEU A 443 16.73 35.39 -22.59
N GLY A 444 16.28 34.29 -23.21
CA GLY A 444 16.57 33.99 -24.62
C GLY A 444 15.81 34.88 -25.61
N ALA A 445 14.65 35.40 -25.22
CA ALA A 445 13.74 36.15 -26.10
C ALA A 445 13.70 37.67 -25.81
N LEU A 446 14.12 38.13 -24.62
CA LEU A 446 14.03 39.52 -24.14
C LEU A 446 15.38 40.23 -24.03
N ARG A 447 16.34 39.96 -24.93
CA ARG A 447 17.50 40.87 -25.10
C ARG A 447 17.09 42.28 -25.57
N GLY A 448 15.80 42.58 -25.77
CA GLY A 448 15.34 43.87 -26.30
C GLY A 448 14.01 44.46 -25.76
N LEU A 449 13.40 43.93 -24.70
CA LEU A 449 12.10 44.44 -24.20
C LEU A 449 12.08 44.53 -22.67
N ILE A 450 12.77 45.54 -22.12
CA ILE A 450 12.64 45.93 -20.72
C ILE A 450 11.36 46.78 -20.61
N ARG A 451 10.32 46.29 -19.93
CA ARG A 451 9.21 47.14 -19.47
C ARG A 451 9.64 47.91 -18.22
N GLU A 452 9.15 49.14 -18.11
CA GLU A 452 9.46 50.05 -17.00
C GLU A 452 9.12 49.43 -15.63
N PRO A 453 9.93 49.72 -14.59
CA PRO A 453 9.74 49.19 -13.24
C PRO A 453 8.42 49.66 -12.61
N ILE A 454 7.78 48.77 -11.84
CA ILE A 454 6.46 48.96 -11.18
C ILE A 454 6.33 50.24 -10.34
N CYS A 455 7.46 50.79 -9.90
CA CYS A 455 7.52 51.99 -9.06
C CYS A 455 8.08 53.22 -9.79
N GLY A 456 8.39 53.15 -11.09
CA GLY A 456 8.96 54.26 -11.87
C GLY A 456 10.41 54.66 -11.51
N HIS A 457 11.10 53.92 -10.64
CA HIS A 457 12.46 54.24 -10.17
C HIS A 457 13.54 53.47 -10.96
N PRO A 458 14.75 54.04 -11.15
CA PRO A 458 15.85 53.35 -11.82
C PRO A 458 16.28 52.08 -11.06
N VAL A 459 16.58 51.00 -11.78
CA VAL A 459 16.88 49.69 -11.18
C VAL A 459 18.32 49.26 -11.43
N VAL A 460 19.00 48.76 -10.39
CA VAL A 460 20.39 48.25 -10.46
C VAL A 460 20.42 46.74 -10.20
N HIS A 461 21.14 46.00 -11.04
CA HIS A 461 21.42 44.56 -10.87
C HIS A 461 22.58 44.37 -9.88
N LEU A 462 22.44 43.50 -8.87
CA LEU A 462 23.47 43.26 -7.86
C LEU A 462 23.70 41.75 -7.67
N ASP A 463 24.95 41.35 -7.43
CA ASP A 463 25.32 39.97 -7.14
C ASP A 463 25.19 39.69 -5.62
N VAL A 464 24.45 38.65 -5.23
CA VAL A 464 24.00 38.38 -3.85
C VAL A 464 25.16 38.14 -2.88
N ARG A 465 26.27 37.59 -3.39
CA ARG A 465 27.35 37.05 -2.55
C ARG A 465 28.25 38.12 -1.91
N GLU A 466 28.21 39.36 -2.38
CA GLU A 466 28.97 40.47 -1.78
C GLU A 466 28.14 41.31 -0.80
N ASP A 467 26.81 41.42 -0.97
CA ASP A 467 25.95 42.32 -0.16
C ASP A 467 25.35 41.61 1.08
N ALA A 468 25.07 40.30 1.01
CA ALA A 468 24.54 39.52 2.15
C ALA A 468 25.59 39.29 3.25
N THR A 469 26.84 39.08 2.86
CA THR A 469 28.01 38.91 3.75
C THR A 469 28.44 40.22 4.41
N ALA A 470 28.16 41.37 3.81
CA ALA A 470 28.45 42.68 4.40
C ALA A 470 27.41 43.14 5.44
N ARG A 471 26.15 42.65 5.38
CA ARG A 471 25.02 43.15 6.21
C ARG A 471 24.49 42.18 7.26
N GLY A 472 24.86 40.89 7.22
CA GLY A 472 24.49 39.90 8.25
C GLY A 472 22.98 39.70 8.47
N LYS A 473 22.12 40.05 7.48
CA LYS A 473 20.66 39.95 7.56
C LYS A 473 20.08 39.36 6.28
N GLU A 474 19.03 38.54 6.42
CA GLU A 474 18.23 37.97 5.34
C GLU A 474 17.45 39.09 4.61
N ILE A 475 17.63 39.21 3.29
CA ILE A 475 16.98 40.22 2.46
C ILE A 475 15.62 39.68 2.00
N THR A 476 14.53 40.42 2.17
CA THR A 476 13.17 40.00 1.79
C THR A 476 12.56 40.90 0.72
N CYS A 477 11.84 40.31 -0.25
CA CYS A 477 11.13 41.03 -1.31
C CYS A 477 9.99 41.90 -0.76
N GLU A 478 9.93 43.17 -1.14
CA GLU A 478 8.91 44.14 -0.71
C GLU A 478 7.50 43.86 -1.27
N ALA A 479 7.43 43.19 -2.43
CA ALA A 479 6.15 42.89 -3.07
C ALA A 479 5.50 41.60 -2.52
N CYS A 480 6.25 40.50 -2.48
CA CYS A 480 5.73 39.18 -2.10
C CYS A 480 6.11 38.73 -0.68
N THR A 481 6.87 39.53 0.06
CA THR A 481 7.30 39.28 1.45
C THR A 481 8.15 38.03 1.71
N GLU A 482 8.56 37.31 0.65
CA GLU A 482 9.45 36.14 0.73
C GLU A 482 10.95 36.52 0.81
N PRO A 483 11.80 35.68 1.42
CA PRO A 483 13.25 35.83 1.39
C PRO A 483 13.83 35.75 -0.02
N ILE A 484 14.79 36.61 -0.31
CA ILE A 484 15.58 36.61 -1.54
C ILE A 484 16.80 35.71 -1.30
N VAL A 485 16.72 34.48 -1.83
CA VAL A 485 17.77 33.45 -1.69
C VAL A 485 18.57 33.22 -2.99
N SER A 486 18.19 33.87 -4.09
CA SER A 486 18.74 33.66 -5.44
C SER A 486 19.33 34.93 -6.06
N THR A 487 20.13 34.76 -7.13
CA THR A 487 20.83 35.83 -7.86
C THR A 487 19.92 36.68 -8.78
N CYS A 488 18.60 36.46 -8.75
CA CYS A 488 17.64 37.08 -9.67
C CYS A 488 16.71 38.05 -8.93
N TYR A 489 17.28 39.19 -8.51
CA TYR A 489 16.58 40.25 -7.80
C TYR A 489 17.12 41.62 -8.19
N LYS A 490 16.30 42.65 -7.93
CA LYS A 490 16.53 44.02 -8.33
C LYS A 490 16.41 44.94 -7.14
N ARG A 491 17.41 45.82 -6.99
CA ARG A 491 17.39 46.90 -5.99
C ARG A 491 16.87 48.17 -6.66
N VAL A 492 15.80 48.71 -6.08
CA VAL A 492 15.15 49.93 -6.55
C VAL A 492 15.72 51.16 -5.84
N THR A 493 15.91 51.06 -4.52
CA THR A 493 16.57 52.07 -3.67
C THR A 493 17.43 51.36 -2.61
N SER A 494 18.18 52.09 -1.78
CA SER A 494 19.14 51.52 -0.81
C SER A 494 18.58 50.45 0.13
N ASN A 495 17.26 50.44 0.37
CA ASN A 495 16.56 49.50 1.24
C ASN A 495 15.37 48.77 0.58
N HIS A 496 15.12 48.97 -0.72
CA HIS A 496 13.94 48.39 -1.41
C HIS A 496 14.36 47.31 -2.40
N PHE A 497 13.98 46.06 -2.11
CA PHE A 497 14.40 44.88 -2.85
C PHE A 497 13.19 44.12 -3.41
N LEU A 498 13.27 43.72 -4.69
CA LEU A 498 12.21 42.96 -5.36
C LEU A 498 12.80 41.76 -6.10
N HIS A 499 12.12 40.62 -6.10
CA HIS A 499 12.45 39.52 -7.01
C HIS A 499 12.32 39.98 -8.47
N ASP A 500 13.14 39.45 -9.38
CA ASP A 500 13.01 39.74 -10.82
C ASP A 500 11.60 39.41 -11.34
N ALA A 501 11.02 38.28 -10.89
CA ALA A 501 9.64 37.91 -11.21
C ALA A 501 8.59 38.87 -10.61
N CYS A 502 8.88 39.50 -9.47
CA CYS A 502 8.02 40.53 -8.89
C CYS A 502 8.15 41.85 -9.64
N VAL A 503 9.32 42.17 -10.23
CA VAL A 503 9.51 43.37 -11.07
C VAL A 503 8.84 43.19 -12.43
N MET A 504 8.88 41.99 -12.99
CA MET A 504 8.33 41.63 -14.30
C MET A 504 6.85 41.19 -14.24
N GLN A 505 6.21 41.39 -13.10
CA GLN A 505 4.86 40.94 -12.83
C GLN A 505 3.83 41.75 -13.64
N GLN A 506 2.69 41.14 -13.94
CA GLN A 506 1.60 41.87 -14.57
C GLN A 506 1.07 42.91 -13.59
N THR A 507 1.13 44.19 -13.97
CA THR A 507 0.56 45.31 -13.20
C THR A 507 -0.96 45.21 -13.07
N ALA A 508 -1.58 44.30 -13.82
CA ALA A 508 -2.99 44.02 -13.75
C ALA A 508 -3.37 42.56 -14.04
N LEU A 509 -4.38 42.07 -13.33
CA LEU A 509 -4.92 40.71 -13.46
C LEU A 509 -6.44 40.72 -13.62
N TYR A 510 -6.99 39.66 -14.20
CA TYR A 510 -8.44 39.50 -14.35
C TYR A 510 -8.98 38.46 -13.39
N HIS A 511 -9.89 38.85 -12.50
CA HIS A 511 -10.52 37.93 -11.56
C HIS A 511 -11.87 37.39 -12.08
N PRO A 512 -12.41 36.29 -11.51
CA PRO A 512 -13.73 35.76 -11.88
C PRO A 512 -14.84 36.81 -11.69
N PRO A 513 -15.93 36.79 -12.48
CA PRO A 513 -16.98 37.80 -12.42
C PRO A 513 -17.57 37.93 -11.01
N ASN A 514 -17.84 39.16 -10.58
CA ASN A 514 -18.55 39.46 -9.33
C ASN A 514 -19.78 40.31 -9.67
N PRO A 515 -21.01 39.89 -9.28
CA PRO A 515 -22.23 40.65 -9.53
C PRO A 515 -22.24 42.08 -8.98
N SER A 516 -21.45 42.36 -7.92
CA SER A 516 -21.32 43.70 -7.34
C SER A 516 -20.24 44.58 -8.00
N CYS A 517 -19.56 44.07 -9.03
CA CYS A 517 -18.48 44.77 -9.71
C CYS A 517 -19.01 45.57 -10.91
N ASN A 518 -19.33 46.85 -10.70
CA ASN A 518 -19.81 47.75 -11.75
C ASN A 518 -18.63 48.35 -12.54
N VAL A 519 -18.01 47.56 -13.42
CA VAL A 519 -16.98 48.07 -14.35
C VAL A 519 -17.60 48.29 -15.73
N PRO A 520 -17.54 49.51 -16.33
CA PRO A 520 -18.39 49.86 -17.48
C PRO A 520 -18.09 49.19 -18.83
N SER A 521 -16.97 48.49 -19.02
CA SER A 521 -16.70 47.75 -20.27
C SER A 521 -15.40 46.95 -20.16
N GLY A 522 -15.51 45.62 -20.10
CA GLY A 522 -14.36 44.70 -20.10
C GLY A 522 -14.11 44.02 -18.76
N LYS A 523 -13.63 42.78 -18.82
CA LYS A 523 -13.39 41.84 -17.71
C LYS A 523 -12.87 42.56 -16.44
N PRO A 524 -13.41 42.25 -15.25
CA PRO A 524 -13.05 42.96 -14.02
C PRO A 524 -11.56 42.76 -13.72
N LYS A 525 -10.87 43.90 -13.60
CA LYS A 525 -9.42 44.02 -13.53
C LYS A 525 -9.03 44.42 -12.11
N VAL A 526 -7.99 43.80 -11.58
CA VAL A 526 -7.30 44.26 -10.35
C VAL A 526 -5.96 44.86 -10.75
N GLU A 527 -5.56 45.96 -10.11
CA GLU A 527 -4.31 46.65 -10.35
C GLU A 527 -3.40 46.59 -9.12
N LEU A 528 -2.09 46.44 -9.37
CA LEU A 528 -1.11 46.34 -8.30
C LEU A 528 -0.85 47.71 -7.69
N THR A 529 -1.03 47.81 -6.38
CA THR A 529 -0.81 49.03 -5.59
C THR A 529 0.28 48.79 -4.56
N SER A 530 1.16 49.77 -4.37
CA SER A 530 2.12 49.78 -3.27
C SER A 530 1.41 50.02 -1.93
N PRO A 531 2.00 49.63 -0.79
CA PRO A 531 1.47 49.95 0.52
C PRO A 531 1.24 51.46 0.65
N ALA A 532 0.03 51.88 1.01
CA ALA A 532 -0.32 53.30 1.15
C ALA A 532 0.27 53.97 2.40
N SER A 533 0.82 53.19 3.35
CA SER A 533 1.40 53.70 4.59
C SER A 533 2.55 52.83 5.10
N THR A 534 3.46 53.45 5.85
CA THR A 534 4.63 52.83 6.51
C THR A 534 4.29 51.71 7.49
N CYS A 535 3.01 51.58 7.88
CA CYS A 535 2.53 50.54 8.80
C CYS A 535 1.28 49.78 8.29
N GLY A 536 0.91 49.94 7.01
CA GLY A 536 -0.38 49.49 6.48
C GLY A 536 -0.45 47.97 6.23
N PHE A 537 -0.93 47.23 7.22
CA PHE A 537 -1.40 45.86 6.99
C PHE A 537 -2.74 45.89 6.27
N PHE A 538 -2.95 44.94 5.38
CA PHE A 538 -4.26 44.67 4.80
C PHE A 538 -4.56 43.18 4.87
N LYS A 539 -5.85 42.86 4.93
CA LYS A 539 -6.32 41.47 4.87
C LYS A 539 -6.54 41.09 3.42
N CYS A 540 -5.98 39.96 3.00
CA CYS A 540 -6.20 39.41 1.67
C CYS A 540 -7.56 38.68 1.63
N ASP A 541 -8.45 39.04 0.72
CA ASP A 541 -9.79 38.45 0.61
C ASP A 541 -9.77 36.97 0.21
N ALA A 542 -8.70 36.49 -0.42
CA ALA A 542 -8.57 35.10 -0.82
C ALA A 542 -8.13 34.21 0.34
N CYS A 543 -6.98 34.49 0.95
CA CYS A 543 -6.43 33.64 2.02
C CYS A 543 -6.83 34.09 3.43
N ASN A 544 -7.50 35.24 3.59
CA ASN A 544 -7.88 35.83 4.87
C ASN A 544 -6.69 36.09 5.83
N LEU A 545 -5.47 36.18 5.29
CA LEU A 545 -4.26 36.50 6.05
C LEU A 545 -3.89 37.97 5.91
N ASP A 546 -3.23 38.50 6.94
CA ASP A 546 -2.65 39.84 6.90
C ASP A 546 -1.42 39.84 5.99
N SER A 547 -1.25 40.91 5.23
CA SER A 547 -0.06 41.20 4.43
C SER A 547 0.31 42.67 4.58
N ASN A 548 1.60 42.96 4.56
CA ASN A 548 2.14 44.33 4.49
C ASN A 548 2.95 44.56 3.20
N GLY A 549 2.83 43.64 2.23
CA GLY A 549 3.41 43.76 0.90
C GLY A 549 2.49 44.52 -0.06
N TYR A 550 2.71 44.34 -1.36
CA TYR A 550 1.88 44.99 -2.38
C TYR A 550 0.52 44.28 -2.47
N SER A 551 -0.53 45.00 -2.90
CA SER A 551 -1.87 44.44 -3.04
C SER A 551 -2.48 44.71 -4.41
N PHE A 552 -3.14 43.70 -4.97
CA PHE A 552 -4.00 43.81 -6.14
C PHE A 552 -5.39 44.26 -5.70
N ASN A 553 -5.82 45.44 -6.16
CA ASN A 553 -7.11 46.03 -5.81
C ASN A 553 -8.00 46.14 -7.04
N CYS A 554 -9.29 45.84 -6.92
CA CYS A 554 -10.26 46.11 -7.98
C CYS A 554 -10.90 47.49 -7.78
N GLU A 555 -10.99 48.30 -8.84
CA GLU A 555 -11.66 49.61 -8.74
C GLU A 555 -13.20 49.45 -8.70
N GLY A 556 -13.74 48.40 -9.32
CA GLY A 556 -15.18 48.17 -9.40
C GLY A 556 -15.79 47.38 -8.25
N CYS A 557 -14.97 46.73 -7.40
CA CYS A 557 -15.44 46.02 -6.21
C CYS A 557 -14.39 46.05 -5.09
N SER A 558 -14.80 45.80 -3.84
CA SER A 558 -13.90 45.82 -2.68
C SER A 558 -12.91 44.63 -2.61
N LEU A 559 -12.57 43.99 -3.76
CA LEU A 559 -11.64 42.87 -3.80
C LEU A 559 -10.19 43.35 -3.63
N ARG A 560 -9.52 42.81 -2.62
CA ARG A 560 -8.12 43.05 -2.32
C ARG A 560 -7.34 41.75 -2.12
N LEU A 561 -6.34 41.52 -2.95
CA LEU A 561 -5.51 40.30 -2.91
C LEU A 561 -4.04 40.64 -2.63
N ASP A 562 -3.37 39.83 -1.83
CA ASP A 562 -1.91 39.89 -1.77
C ASP A 562 -1.28 39.35 -3.06
N VAL A 563 0.00 39.69 -3.30
CA VAL A 563 0.74 39.26 -4.48
C VAL A 563 0.76 37.74 -4.64
N LYS A 564 0.88 36.96 -3.56
CA LYS A 564 0.94 35.48 -3.66
C LYS A 564 -0.40 34.93 -4.15
N CYS A 565 -1.51 35.41 -3.61
CA CYS A 565 -2.86 35.00 -3.97
C CYS A 565 -3.28 35.50 -5.36
N GLY A 566 -2.92 36.74 -5.72
CA GLY A 566 -3.23 37.32 -7.02
C GLY A 566 -2.56 36.57 -8.17
N ASN A 567 -1.31 36.14 -7.99
CA ASN A 567 -0.56 35.45 -9.05
C ASN A 567 -0.85 33.95 -9.17
N LEU A 568 -1.70 33.39 -8.31
CA LEU A 568 -2.13 32.01 -8.49
C LEU A 568 -2.93 31.89 -9.79
N PRO A 569 -2.61 30.89 -10.64
CA PRO A 569 -3.34 30.70 -11.87
C PRO A 569 -4.76 30.22 -11.56
N LYS A 570 -5.66 30.42 -12.54
CA LYS A 570 -7.06 30.01 -12.42
C LYS A 570 -7.23 28.50 -12.30
N GLU A 571 -6.25 27.74 -12.77
CA GLU A 571 -6.27 26.29 -12.72
C GLU A 571 -4.93 25.82 -12.14
N VAL A 572 -4.99 25.06 -11.05
CA VAL A 572 -3.81 24.56 -10.33
C VAL A 572 -3.90 23.04 -10.17
N PHE A 573 -2.75 22.38 -10.26
CA PHE A 573 -2.61 20.99 -9.88
C PHE A 573 -2.08 20.93 -8.46
N HIS A 574 -2.82 20.33 -7.51
CA HIS A 574 -2.46 20.38 -6.09
C HIS A 574 -2.08 19.00 -5.53
N GLY A 575 -1.01 18.92 -4.74
CA GLY A 575 -0.49 17.67 -4.16
C GLY A 575 -1.48 16.85 -3.33
N SER A 576 -2.50 17.50 -2.75
CA SER A 576 -3.59 16.85 -1.99
C SER A 576 -4.75 16.34 -2.86
N HIS A 577 -4.80 16.72 -4.15
CA HIS A 577 -5.84 16.31 -5.10
C HIS A 577 -5.23 16.21 -6.51
N ARG A 578 -4.49 15.12 -6.74
CA ARG A 578 -3.66 14.92 -7.95
C ARG A 578 -4.41 14.31 -9.13
N GLN A 579 -5.66 13.90 -8.95
CA GLN A 579 -6.43 13.23 -10.00
C GLN A 579 -7.11 14.24 -10.93
N HIS A 580 -7.43 15.42 -10.40
CA HIS A 580 -8.13 16.47 -11.13
C HIS A 580 -7.51 17.83 -10.88
N TRP A 581 -7.77 18.74 -11.81
CA TRP A 581 -7.35 20.12 -11.71
C TRP A 581 -8.28 20.84 -10.73
N LEU A 582 -7.71 21.73 -9.94
CA LEU A 582 -8.50 22.64 -9.14
C LEU A 582 -8.67 23.95 -9.88
N ILE A 583 -9.90 24.44 -9.97
CA ILE A 583 -10.25 25.70 -10.62
C ILE A 583 -10.61 26.72 -9.56
N SER A 584 -10.04 27.92 -9.67
CA SER A 584 -10.40 29.06 -8.84
C SER A 584 -11.87 29.43 -9.08
N ALA A 585 -12.67 29.41 -8.02
CA ALA A 585 -14.06 29.83 -8.03
C ALA A 585 -14.23 31.06 -7.13
N ARG A 586 -15.17 31.93 -7.51
CA ARG A 586 -15.66 33.03 -6.69
C ARG A 586 -17.16 32.88 -6.51
N GLU A 587 -17.65 32.87 -5.29
CA GLU A 587 -19.09 32.76 -4.99
C GLU A 587 -19.55 33.87 -4.04
N TYR A 588 -20.72 34.45 -4.35
CA TYR A 588 -21.44 35.42 -3.53
C TYR A 588 -22.92 35.04 -3.44
N PRO A 589 -23.54 35.09 -2.24
CA PRO A 589 -22.94 35.36 -0.93
C PRO A 589 -21.90 34.30 -0.52
N VAL A 590 -21.05 34.62 0.46
CA VAL A 590 -19.99 33.72 0.95
C VAL A 590 -20.60 32.36 1.31
N PRO A 591 -20.03 31.25 0.82
CA PRO A 591 -20.63 29.94 1.03
C PRO A 591 -20.47 29.49 2.50
N ASN A 592 -21.50 29.71 3.32
CA ASN A 592 -21.55 29.27 4.74
C ASN A 592 -21.58 27.73 4.93
N GLN A 593 -21.52 26.95 3.84
CA GLN A 593 -21.59 25.48 3.88
C GLN A 593 -20.35 24.79 3.32
N LYS A 594 -19.40 25.52 2.69
CA LYS A 594 -18.22 24.91 2.07
C LYS A 594 -17.03 24.97 3.02
N ARG A 595 -16.53 23.80 3.40
CA ARG A 595 -15.36 23.65 4.27
C ARG A 595 -14.13 23.26 3.46
N CYS A 596 -13.00 23.86 3.80
CA CYS A 596 -11.70 23.49 3.26
C CYS A 596 -11.35 22.07 3.70
N LYS A 597 -11.00 21.20 2.75
CA LYS A 597 -10.54 19.83 3.05
C LYS A 597 -9.18 19.78 3.77
N GLY A 598 -8.45 20.89 3.81
CA GLY A 598 -7.16 21.00 4.49
C GLY A 598 -7.27 21.32 5.98
N CYS A 599 -7.89 22.44 6.32
CA CYS A 599 -8.01 22.91 7.70
C CYS A 599 -9.36 22.63 8.35
N GLY A 600 -10.40 22.28 7.58
CA GLY A 600 -11.77 22.13 8.06
C GLY A 600 -12.55 23.44 8.23
N ASP A 601 -11.88 24.59 8.11
CA ASP A 601 -12.49 25.91 8.22
C ASP A 601 -13.36 26.25 7.01
N PHE A 602 -14.25 27.23 7.18
CA PHE A 602 -15.04 27.76 6.08
C PHE A 602 -14.14 28.48 5.08
N VAL A 603 -14.34 28.18 3.79
CA VAL A 603 -13.62 28.91 2.74
C VAL A 603 -14.16 30.32 2.58
N THR A 604 -13.31 31.25 2.14
CA THR A 604 -13.70 32.62 1.81
C THR A 604 -14.52 32.66 0.51
N CYS A 605 -14.87 33.87 0.04
CA CYS A 605 -15.53 34.05 -1.26
C CYS A 605 -14.67 33.58 -2.44
N LEU A 606 -13.36 33.34 -2.25
CA LEU A 606 -12.42 32.84 -3.25
C LEU A 606 -11.80 31.53 -2.78
N TYR A 607 -11.99 30.47 -3.55
CA TYR A 607 -11.48 29.15 -3.21
C TYR A 607 -11.24 28.30 -4.45
N PHE A 608 -10.57 27.18 -4.27
CA PHE A 608 -10.35 26.20 -5.30
C PHE A 608 -11.37 25.07 -5.19
N LYS A 609 -12.05 24.75 -6.30
CA LYS A 609 -12.91 23.58 -6.41
C LYS A 609 -12.37 22.62 -7.45
N CYS A 610 -12.68 21.34 -7.32
CA CYS A 610 -12.37 20.39 -8.38
C CYS A 610 -13.03 20.80 -9.71
N SER A 611 -12.31 20.63 -10.82
CA SER A 611 -12.82 20.86 -12.16
C SER A 611 -13.96 19.91 -12.54
N ARG A 612 -14.12 18.81 -11.80
CA ARG A 612 -15.18 17.83 -11.99
C ARG A 612 -16.36 18.13 -11.07
N ASN A 613 -17.54 18.36 -11.66
CA ASN A 613 -18.76 18.70 -10.93
C ASN A 613 -19.24 17.62 -9.94
N TYR A 614 -18.84 16.37 -10.13
CA TYR A 614 -19.15 15.25 -9.23
C TYR A 614 -18.17 15.12 -8.06
N CYS A 615 -17.04 15.84 -8.08
CA CYS A 615 -16.05 15.81 -7.02
C CYS A 615 -16.27 16.99 -6.06
N SER A 616 -16.61 16.69 -4.80
CA SER A 616 -16.91 17.69 -3.76
C SER A 616 -15.65 18.31 -3.11
N PHE A 617 -14.48 18.14 -3.73
CA PHE A 617 -13.23 18.65 -3.18
C PHE A 617 -13.17 20.18 -3.27
N VAL A 618 -12.97 20.80 -2.10
CA VAL A 618 -12.87 22.26 -1.92
C VAL A 618 -11.64 22.58 -1.07
N LEU A 619 -10.87 23.57 -1.52
CA LEU A 619 -9.62 23.99 -0.89
C LEU A 619 -9.54 25.51 -0.80
N GLY A 620 -9.26 26.04 0.40
CA GLY A 620 -9.00 27.46 0.61
C GLY A 620 -7.63 27.90 0.06
N TYR A 621 -7.50 29.17 -0.31
CA TYR A 621 -6.23 29.76 -0.78
C TYR A 621 -5.14 29.74 0.29
N ASP A 622 -5.53 29.86 1.56
CA ASP A 622 -4.65 29.74 2.72
C ASP A 622 -3.97 28.37 2.74
N CYS A 623 -4.76 27.29 2.62
CA CYS A 623 -4.27 25.91 2.61
C CYS A 623 -3.52 25.57 1.31
N ALA A 624 -3.97 26.04 0.15
CA ALA A 624 -3.33 25.79 -1.14
C ALA A 624 -1.88 26.32 -1.23
N LEU A 625 -1.56 27.33 -0.42
CA LEU A 625 -0.25 27.97 -0.37
C LEU A 625 0.63 27.45 0.79
N LEU A 626 0.21 26.40 1.50
CA LEU A 626 1.02 25.84 2.58
C LEU A 626 2.33 25.25 2.01
N PRO A 627 3.50 25.59 2.58
CA PRO A 627 4.76 25.02 2.14
C PRO A 627 4.79 23.51 2.40
N LYS A 628 5.38 22.74 1.49
CA LYS A 628 5.49 21.28 1.66
C LYS A 628 6.47 20.90 2.78
N ARG A 629 7.52 21.71 2.99
CA ARG A 629 8.56 21.50 3.98
C ARG A 629 8.82 22.80 4.73
N VAL A 630 8.94 22.72 6.05
CA VAL A 630 9.24 23.87 6.92
C VAL A 630 10.34 23.49 7.90
N LYS A 631 11.21 24.45 8.22
CA LYS A 631 12.20 24.27 9.29
C LYS A 631 11.61 24.77 10.59
N HIS A 632 11.78 24.01 11.67
CA HIS A 632 11.30 24.39 12.98
C HIS A 632 12.45 24.56 13.97
N ARG A 633 12.31 25.46 14.94
CA ARG A 633 13.39 25.74 15.92
C ARG A 633 13.61 24.60 16.92
N TRP A 634 12.59 23.76 17.13
CA TRP A 634 12.62 22.65 18.09
C TRP A 634 12.89 21.29 17.45
N ASP A 635 12.97 21.22 16.11
CA ASP A 635 13.28 19.99 15.38
C ASP A 635 14.46 20.23 14.43
N LYS A 636 15.43 19.33 14.43
CA LYS A 636 16.59 19.40 13.52
C LYS A 636 16.20 18.97 12.11
N HIS A 637 15.12 18.21 11.96
CA HIS A 637 14.62 17.73 10.69
C HIS A 637 13.53 18.66 10.12
N PRO A 638 13.46 18.82 8.80
CA PRO A 638 12.42 19.60 8.16
C PRO A 638 11.06 18.90 8.30
N LEU A 639 10.08 19.57 8.89
CA LEU A 639 8.73 19.05 9.02
C LEU A 639 8.06 18.98 7.65
N VAL A 640 7.39 17.87 7.35
CA VAL A 640 6.74 17.65 6.05
C VAL A 640 5.23 17.78 6.19
N LEU A 641 4.62 18.59 5.34
CA LEU A 641 3.17 18.71 5.24
C LEU A 641 2.59 17.37 4.78
N SER A 642 1.75 16.80 5.63
CA SER A 642 1.19 15.47 5.50
C SER A 642 -0.33 15.54 5.43
N PHE A 643 -0.92 14.73 4.56
CA PHE A 643 -2.36 14.63 4.34
C PHE A 643 -2.89 13.33 4.95
N PRO A 644 -4.12 13.27 5.49
CA PRO A 644 -4.72 12.03 5.97
C PRO A 644 -4.80 10.95 4.87
N PRO A 645 -4.70 9.65 5.25
CA PRO A 645 -4.77 9.11 6.60
C PRO A 645 -3.39 8.84 7.22
N PHE A 646 -3.33 8.88 8.55
CA PHE A 646 -2.13 8.63 9.37
C PHE A 646 -2.25 7.21 9.97
N PHE A 647 -1.33 6.29 9.66
CA PHE A 647 -1.55 4.84 9.82
C PHE A 647 -1.02 4.19 11.10
N GLU A 648 -0.39 4.94 12.00
CA GLU A 648 0.36 4.30 13.09
C GLU A 648 -0.30 4.31 14.47
N GLN A 649 -1.40 5.03 14.71
CA GLN A 649 -2.10 4.95 16.01
C GLN A 649 -3.62 5.23 15.86
N PRO A 650 -4.52 4.43 16.47
CA PRO A 650 -5.96 4.69 16.41
C PRO A 650 -6.43 5.92 17.18
N ASP A 651 -5.63 6.52 18.06
CA ASP A 651 -6.16 7.48 19.03
C ASP A 651 -5.34 8.77 19.08
N LYS A 652 -5.94 9.87 18.58
CA LYS A 652 -5.64 11.29 18.86
C LYS A 652 -4.19 11.76 18.63
N PHE A 653 -3.97 12.50 17.54
CA PHE A 653 -2.74 13.28 17.34
C PHE A 653 -2.81 14.55 18.20
N TYR A 654 -1.74 14.89 18.92
CA TYR A 654 -1.64 16.16 19.63
C TYR A 654 -0.58 17.03 18.98
N CYS A 655 -0.81 18.34 18.97
CA CYS A 655 0.20 19.28 18.53
C CYS A 655 1.20 19.55 19.66
N GLU A 656 2.49 19.34 19.39
CA GLU A 656 3.58 19.59 20.35
C GLU A 656 3.75 21.07 20.78
N VAL A 657 2.98 21.99 20.18
CA VAL A 657 3.10 23.44 20.44
C VAL A 657 1.95 23.97 21.27
N CYS A 658 0.72 23.57 20.95
CA CYS A 658 -0.46 24.03 21.68
C CYS A 658 -1.10 22.95 22.55
N GLU A 659 -0.59 21.72 22.51
CA GLU A 659 -1.10 20.56 23.25
C GLU A 659 -2.57 20.23 22.94
N GLU A 660 -3.13 20.80 21.87
CA GLU A 660 -4.49 20.54 21.40
C GLU A 660 -4.51 19.38 20.40
N GLU A 661 -5.63 18.67 20.35
CA GLU A 661 -5.86 17.57 19.42
C GLU A 661 -5.86 18.06 17.96
N ILE A 662 -5.12 17.37 17.11
CA ILE A 662 -5.13 17.53 15.65
C ILE A 662 -6.20 16.58 15.11
N HIS A 663 -7.26 17.17 14.58
CA HIS A 663 -8.35 16.39 14.00
C HIS A 663 -7.81 15.46 12.88
N PRO A 664 -8.12 14.15 12.89
CA PRO A 664 -7.52 13.16 11.98
C PRO A 664 -7.77 13.40 10.47
N ARG A 665 -8.70 14.29 10.14
CA ARG A 665 -9.03 14.67 8.75
C ARG A 665 -8.41 15.99 8.30
N HIS A 666 -7.68 16.68 9.17
CA HIS A 666 -7.02 17.95 8.84
C HIS A 666 -5.54 17.69 8.55
N TRP A 667 -4.94 18.59 7.77
CA TRP A 667 -3.53 18.49 7.42
C TRP A 667 -2.65 18.79 8.61
N GLN A 668 -1.50 18.14 8.68
CA GLN A 668 -0.52 18.34 9.76
C GLN A 668 0.89 18.38 9.20
N TYR A 669 1.78 19.11 9.87
CA TYR A 669 3.22 18.94 9.66
C TYR A 669 3.71 17.82 10.56
N ARG A 670 4.43 16.86 9.98
CA ARG A 670 4.99 15.74 10.72
C ARG A 670 6.49 15.63 10.47
N CYS A 671 7.22 15.30 11.52
CA CYS A 671 8.56 14.76 11.42
C CYS A 671 8.50 13.25 11.59
N SER A 672 8.79 12.49 10.53
CA SER A 672 8.81 11.02 10.62
C SER A 672 9.99 10.49 11.46
N GLU A 673 11.06 11.27 11.60
CA GLU A 673 12.25 10.86 12.36
C GLU A 673 12.09 11.10 13.86
N CYS A 674 11.42 12.19 14.25
CA CYS A 674 11.17 12.54 15.65
C CYS A 674 9.77 12.12 16.14
N ASP A 675 8.94 11.60 15.25
CA ASP A 675 7.54 11.23 15.49
C ASP A 675 6.63 12.36 16.01
N GLN A 676 6.99 13.61 15.71
CA GLN A 676 6.27 14.80 16.20
C GLN A 676 5.26 15.32 15.18
N SER A 677 4.11 15.80 15.67
CA SER A 677 3.02 16.34 14.86
C SER A 677 2.66 17.78 15.27
N PHE A 678 2.34 18.60 14.28
CA PHE A 678 2.10 20.03 14.45
C PHE A 678 0.89 20.48 13.63
N HIS A 679 -0.01 21.29 14.20
CA HIS A 679 -1.00 21.98 13.38
C HIS A 679 -0.29 22.95 12.40
N PRO A 680 -0.78 23.12 11.16
CA PRO A 680 -0.25 24.14 10.25
C PRO A 680 -0.25 25.55 10.83
N ARG A 681 -1.28 25.90 11.62
CA ARG A 681 -1.38 27.19 12.33
C ARG A 681 -0.33 27.39 13.43
N CYS A 682 0.23 26.31 13.96
CA CYS A 682 1.23 26.35 15.04
C CYS A 682 2.66 26.51 14.53
N ILE A 683 2.87 26.44 13.21
CA ILE A 683 4.17 26.70 12.59
C ILE A 683 4.19 28.13 12.04
N PRO A 684 5.04 29.04 12.56
CA PRO A 684 5.06 30.44 12.14
C PRO A 684 5.15 30.65 10.61
N GLN A 685 6.01 29.87 9.93
CA GLN A 685 6.20 29.90 8.47
C GLN A 685 4.98 29.41 7.67
N ALA A 686 4.04 28.72 8.31
CA ALA A 686 2.81 28.20 7.71
C ALA A 686 1.53 28.83 8.31
N SER A 687 1.68 29.81 9.21
CA SER A 687 0.61 30.45 9.98
C SER A 687 0.26 31.86 9.47
N SER A 688 -0.51 32.62 10.25
CA SER A 688 -0.96 33.98 9.95
C SER A 688 0.15 34.99 9.63
N SER A 689 1.40 34.68 10.02
CA SER A 689 2.54 35.56 9.81
C SER A 689 3.32 35.29 8.52
N ARG A 690 2.96 34.28 7.72
CA ARG A 690 3.72 33.89 6.51
C ARG A 690 3.71 34.93 5.38
N ASN A 691 2.78 35.89 5.42
CA ASN A 691 2.67 36.98 4.44
C ASN A 691 3.19 38.30 4.99
N ILE A 692 3.78 38.30 6.19
CA ILE A 692 4.28 39.50 6.86
C ILE A 692 5.79 39.62 6.70
N LYS A 693 6.21 40.78 6.19
CA LYS A 693 7.59 41.20 6.23
C LYS A 693 7.95 41.74 7.60
N PHE A 694 8.76 41.00 8.35
CA PHE A 694 9.29 41.40 9.66
C PHE A 694 10.53 42.29 9.52
N GLY A 695 10.82 43.06 10.57
CA GLY A 695 12.00 43.90 10.64
C GLY A 695 11.88 45.30 10.03
N ILE A 696 10.71 45.64 9.49
CA ILE A 696 10.35 47.00 9.08
C ILE A 696 10.38 47.91 10.32
N THR A 697 10.95 49.09 10.17
CA THR A 697 11.01 50.12 11.19
C THR A 697 9.99 51.21 10.90
N THR A 698 9.19 51.58 11.89
CA THR A 698 8.26 52.71 11.82
C THR A 698 8.55 53.69 12.94
N ASP A 699 8.29 54.97 12.69
CA ASP A 699 8.27 56.02 13.71
C ASP A 699 6.83 56.53 13.82
N VAL A 700 6.27 56.42 15.02
CA VAL A 700 4.89 56.81 15.33
C VAL A 700 4.84 57.89 16.42
N GLY A 701 5.95 58.59 16.66
CA GLY A 701 6.05 59.68 17.64
C GLY A 701 5.79 59.27 19.10
N ALA A 702 5.55 57.98 19.36
CA ALA A 702 5.22 57.43 20.67
C ALA A 702 6.45 57.25 21.58
N HIS A 703 7.63 57.21 20.98
CA HIS A 703 8.91 56.92 21.62
C HIS A 703 10.04 57.55 20.79
N PRO A 704 11.11 58.09 21.42
CA PRO A 704 12.19 58.78 20.69
C PRO A 704 12.99 57.94 19.69
N HIS A 705 12.86 56.61 19.75
CA HIS A 705 13.53 55.70 18.84
C HIS A 705 12.50 55.01 17.95
N ALA A 706 12.88 54.75 16.70
CA ALA A 706 12.08 53.95 15.78
C ALA A 706 11.76 52.57 16.37
N LEU A 707 10.60 52.03 15.98
CA LEU A 707 10.14 50.72 16.42
C LEU A 707 10.22 49.73 15.26
N LYS A 708 10.86 48.59 15.51
CA LYS A 708 11.00 47.47 14.59
C LYS A 708 9.90 46.43 14.81
N LEU A 709 9.23 46.01 13.74
CA LEU A 709 8.27 44.91 13.79
C LEU A 709 8.98 43.58 14.03
N VAL A 710 8.58 42.87 15.08
CA VAL A 710 9.09 41.55 15.47
C VAL A 710 7.98 40.49 15.48
N PRO A 711 8.30 39.22 15.19
CA PRO A 711 7.31 38.14 15.13
C PRO A 711 6.63 37.88 16.48
N GLU A 712 7.37 37.98 17.58
CA GLU A 712 6.86 37.76 18.94
C GLU A 712 7.47 38.78 19.90
N GLY A 713 6.68 39.31 20.82
CA GLY A 713 7.16 40.07 21.97
C GLY A 713 7.93 39.18 22.95
N GLU A 714 8.90 39.75 23.65
CA GLU A 714 9.69 39.03 24.67
C GLU A 714 8.81 38.57 25.85
N TYR A 715 9.27 37.55 26.57
CA TYR A 715 8.59 37.07 27.78
C TYR A 715 8.34 38.21 28.77
N ARG A 716 7.08 38.38 29.20
CA ARG A 716 6.57 39.48 30.05
C ARG A 716 6.60 40.89 29.42
N SER A 717 6.81 41.01 28.10
CA SER A 717 6.61 42.29 27.41
C SER A 717 5.11 42.62 27.31
N ALA A 718 4.80 43.90 27.50
CA ALA A 718 3.44 44.44 27.40
C ALA A 718 3.43 45.69 26.53
N CYS A 719 2.32 45.95 25.87
CA CYS A 719 2.14 47.16 25.09
C CYS A 719 2.25 48.37 26.02
N SER A 720 3.14 49.30 25.70
CA SER A 720 3.37 50.49 26.54
C SER A 720 2.13 51.38 26.62
N SER A 721 1.26 51.34 25.59
CA SER A 721 0.00 52.09 25.48
C SER A 721 -1.17 51.36 26.15
N CYS A 722 -1.61 50.21 25.62
CA CYS A 722 -2.81 49.50 26.13
C CYS A 722 -2.54 48.45 27.23
N LYS A 723 -1.29 48.26 27.64
CA LYS A 723 -0.84 47.27 28.64
C LYS A 723 -1.15 45.79 28.31
N ALA A 724 -1.67 45.50 27.11
CA ALA A 724 -1.90 44.13 26.67
C ALA A 724 -0.59 43.33 26.60
N SER A 725 -0.64 42.06 27.01
CA SER A 725 0.48 41.13 26.87
C SER A 725 0.86 40.96 25.40
N LEU A 726 2.16 41.03 25.11
CA LEU A 726 2.73 40.87 23.78
C LEU A 726 3.42 39.51 23.58
N TYR A 727 3.43 38.67 24.62
CA TYR A 727 4.00 37.33 24.54
C TYR A 727 3.23 36.49 23.51
N GLY A 728 3.94 35.89 22.56
CA GLY A 728 3.36 35.12 21.45
C GLY A 728 2.57 35.96 20.45
N ARG A 729 2.62 37.29 20.52
CA ARG A 729 1.97 38.21 19.57
C ARG A 729 3.00 39.08 18.86
N ARG A 730 2.71 39.42 17.60
CA ARG A 730 3.49 40.38 16.82
C ARG A 730 3.52 41.72 17.56
N ALA A 731 4.69 42.35 17.60
CA ALA A 731 4.90 43.59 18.34
C ALA A 731 5.89 44.51 17.62
N PHE A 732 5.80 45.80 17.94
CA PHE A 732 6.78 46.80 17.53
C PHE A 732 7.73 47.07 18.70
N LYS A 733 8.98 46.60 18.58
CA LYS A 733 10.03 46.74 19.59
C LYS A 733 10.96 47.91 19.25
N CYS A 734 11.31 48.72 20.23
CA CYS A 734 12.34 49.76 20.07
C CYS A 734 13.63 49.21 19.43
N THR A 735 14.19 49.94 18.45
CA THR A 735 15.46 49.59 17.80
C THR A 735 16.68 49.84 18.69
N ALA A 736 16.55 50.69 19.71
CA ALA A 736 17.56 50.93 20.72
C ALA A 736 17.47 49.92 21.88
N THR A 737 18.30 50.09 22.92
CA THR A 737 18.33 49.23 24.11
C THR A 737 17.13 49.44 25.06
N CYS A 738 16.16 50.27 24.68
CA CYS A 738 14.98 50.52 25.49
C CYS A 738 14.03 49.31 25.49
N LYS A 739 13.49 48.97 26.67
CA LYS A 739 12.44 47.94 26.83
C LYS A 739 11.05 48.47 26.46
N PHE A 740 10.95 49.16 25.33
CA PHE A 740 9.71 49.77 24.86
C PHE A 740 9.07 48.95 23.74
N TYR A 741 7.79 48.65 23.90
CA TYR A 741 7.00 47.88 22.93
C TYR A 741 5.63 48.51 22.68
N LEU A 742 5.09 48.33 21.48
CA LEU A 742 3.69 48.61 21.16
C LEU A 742 3.05 47.41 20.45
N CYS A 743 1.76 47.16 20.72
CA CYS A 743 0.96 46.24 19.92
C CYS A 743 0.63 46.85 18.57
N HIS A 744 0.28 46.00 17.60
CA HIS A 744 -0.16 46.39 16.27
C HIS A 744 -1.27 47.46 16.32
N ASP A 745 -2.33 47.24 17.10
CA ASP A 745 -3.52 48.09 17.10
C ASP A 745 -3.19 49.52 17.58
N CYS A 746 -2.38 49.65 18.64
CA CYS A 746 -1.93 50.96 19.10
C CYS A 746 -0.98 51.67 18.14
N VAL A 747 -0.28 50.94 17.26
CA VAL A 747 0.53 51.55 16.19
C VAL A 747 -0.36 52.00 15.04
N ALA A 748 -1.38 51.22 14.69
CA ALA A 748 -2.35 51.55 13.65
C ALA A 748 -3.19 52.79 14.01
N GLU A 749 -3.69 52.87 15.25
CA GLU A 749 -4.38 54.05 15.78
C GLU A 749 -3.54 55.33 15.64
N ARG A 750 -2.27 55.27 16.08
CA ARG A 750 -1.36 56.42 16.05
C ARG A 750 -0.91 56.81 14.64
N SER A 751 -0.90 55.85 13.72
CA SER A 751 -0.55 56.09 12.31
C SER A 751 -1.71 56.73 11.55
N ALA A 752 -2.96 56.50 11.97
CA ALA A 752 -4.15 57.16 11.43
C ALA A 752 -4.19 58.65 11.80
N ASP A 753 -3.83 58.99 13.05
CA ASP A 753 -3.79 60.39 13.53
C ASP A 753 -2.75 61.26 12.79
N THR A 754 -1.66 60.67 12.30
CA THR A 754 -0.63 61.38 11.52
C THR A 754 -1.02 61.64 10.06
N SER A 755 -2.12 61.07 9.56
CA SER A 755 -2.58 61.22 8.16
C SER A 755 -3.61 62.32 7.94
N THR A 756 -4.00 63.04 9.00
CA THR A 756 -4.93 64.19 8.98
C THR A 756 -4.26 65.56 9.13
N HIS A 757 -2.95 65.67 8.87
CA HIS A 757 -2.22 66.94 8.88
C HIS A 757 -1.56 67.27 7.55
#